data_AF-A0A3G2S114-F1
#
_entry.id   AF-A0A3G2S114-F1
#
_cell.length_a   1.000
_cell.length_b   1.000
_cell.length_c   1.000
_cell.angle_alpha   90.00
_cell.angle_beta   90.00
_cell.angle_gamma   90.00
#
_symmetry.space_group_name_H-M   'P 1'
#
loop_
_entity.id
_entity.type
_entity.pdbx_description
1 polymer ?
#
loop_
_entity_poly.entity_id
_entity_poly.type
_entity_poly.pdbx_seq_one_letter_code
_entity_poly.pdbx_strand_id
1 'polypeptide(L)'
;MDGGSVAAQRLCDVLASIDEVGEAYVSWNAASPSWCSGPELTWLNDSFVPVEAAINRTRIPVLYESHTVYKAPPLCGLASFRHTVNSELNFLRCSPDSSTNAPYLETFWNEVLYALAHTGPVAALQTAKKRSVKDAAAMVHIAARNGRHWIRIMPLRSDALLREFREYDSTVSMTSPPREDEAILQNSIVYTAHELRMAARNGETIEIVLTRLNSGDTSATIDMDSYWSGSELARMKWRLYKISEYVQSLGLQVTFGAHERMRLDAKIPRPPPAWQAPPTLFLNLDVSAMVALCSDLTHESHLHVHDHGNRALVMQQNHERQSPLSGLLMKTFHQPVQLVATRKAIEKFLSIVEQTASESEYARASWLLGSRHALRMGDPWDWLFPNAVRVLDENCKVHSGWEDVPYVHQLLDALAECHGYSRPKSLGSSPHTLDSIQEGLSKRITTLLAHSHGVHELLEKAGPMSGTPLNHSALWLIQPRSFVSKTPESLPILHTSRFSDLMRTTSLRRAHQRWLRVWNWLQGPRVPVQHTIRHYPWWPWKRLENAWMQWTKPLAWKVPPQWEVNSVPSNMEDIEMEPVSPLPGQSTIGERWWYKIEHDLRCNWLHWLVLCSVCVAWLFAFASLVHNTWFSSTVLTENGWETPESLACTSTKWGRNALCGLNGNDCKPFSNTSLVFRCPSGCETTTLLNPRTIGSDSYNYVPLVVGGGNSTPYRADSFICASALHAGVIGPKGGCGIARMMGAYTNFEGQQQNNIASFPFHGVFPSSFKFEKPMNTSHCTDDRWRMYTLNVVFLAFITFVLRPMPIFLFWVFSCVGFWHVNLVSELRDVPPPIGDAVGDFGPHLFVCFVIWHVVLQHVWYAFEHVPLEFGIAWLGLWWIGVLLDVVFANVPLQRLTYHDISQQPGAVTSIVIIVIVVVVLAINQVRVVRSVGLLPKYLALYVVFGIVLALCAAVPGEGLRLHHYVIALILLPGCAFPTRISLLCCAILFGMYINGVARWGFDGILQDNGVIQGDATGNSLLPSFSSSMTTDGVIKWNPIPADQRNIWSAFNLLVDDVLRYEGPDTSYNLSSLFAEFRSQPSNLLSQQQIYETLQKSTHYLRLAYSSATETGDFTRAALASLNGSFIPPKTGPIQQCNQDVKLCGERITRLPPKLYQPKPMSDEGGESCEELLNLLHQRMISTGEWSSTLSQMLRMLEESGWETQLREQAEKEARAQNSIQVGALVDKLGGYAHDTFPRTVRATISAKIRDYLDRNLEDA
;
A
#
# COMPACT_ATOMS: atom_id res chain seq x y z
N MET A 1 41.67 21.13 -18.95
CA MET A 1 41.63 21.39 -17.50
C MET A 1 40.21 21.82 -17.20
N ASP A 2 39.45 20.89 -16.64
CA ASP A 2 38.03 20.75 -16.93
C ASP A 2 37.16 21.66 -16.07
N GLY A 3 36.20 22.35 -16.70
CA GLY A 3 35.26 23.26 -16.01
C GLY A 3 34.49 22.60 -14.85
N GLY A 4 34.29 21.27 -14.90
CA GLY A 4 33.68 20.50 -13.81
C GLY A 4 34.52 20.46 -12.51
N SER A 5 35.86 20.48 -12.62
CA SER A 5 36.76 20.47 -11.45
C SER A 5 36.70 21.78 -10.67
N VAL A 6 36.64 22.92 -11.37
CA VAL A 6 36.53 24.25 -10.75
C VAL A 6 35.17 24.44 -10.08
N ALA A 7 34.08 23.99 -10.71
CA ALA A 7 32.74 24.05 -10.14
C ALA A 7 32.61 23.19 -8.87
N ALA A 8 33.21 22.00 -8.87
CA ALA A 8 33.23 21.12 -7.70
C ALA A 8 33.98 21.73 -6.53
N GLN A 9 35.15 22.36 -6.76
CA GLN A 9 35.92 23.02 -5.69
C GLN A 9 35.11 24.14 -5.02
N ARG A 10 34.44 24.99 -5.82
CA ARG A 10 33.62 26.09 -5.27
C ARG A 10 32.45 25.60 -4.44
N LEU A 11 31.81 24.49 -4.82
CA LEU A 11 30.75 23.88 -4.01
C LEU A 11 31.29 23.28 -2.70
N CYS A 12 32.53 22.76 -2.68
CA CYS A 12 33.18 22.35 -1.43
C CYS A 12 33.41 23.54 -0.49
N ASP A 13 33.88 24.68 -1.01
CA ASP A 13 34.09 25.90 -0.22
C ASP A 13 32.74 26.41 0.35
N VAL A 14 31.66 26.33 -0.43
CA VAL A 14 30.30 26.64 0.03
C VAL A 14 29.87 25.70 1.17
N LEU A 15 30.14 24.39 1.07
CA LEU A 15 29.80 23.43 2.14
C LEU A 15 30.53 23.74 3.45
N ALA A 16 31.82 24.09 3.39
CA ALA A 16 32.59 24.46 4.58
C ALA A 16 32.00 25.71 5.26
N SER A 17 31.66 26.73 4.46
CA SER A 17 31.01 27.94 4.94
C SER A 17 29.61 27.69 5.55
N ILE A 18 28.81 26.80 4.93
CA ILE A 18 27.51 26.33 5.46
C ILE A 18 27.66 25.71 6.84
N ASP A 19 28.66 24.86 7.02
CA ASP A 19 28.89 24.16 8.28
C ASP A 19 29.30 25.15 9.38
N GLU A 20 30.19 26.10 9.10
CA GLU A 20 30.58 27.16 10.05
C GLU A 20 29.37 28.02 10.48
N VAL A 21 28.55 28.47 9.52
CA VAL A 21 27.32 29.23 9.83
C VAL A 21 26.34 28.40 10.65
N GLY A 22 26.16 27.13 10.30
CA GLY A 22 25.26 26.22 11.01
C GLY A 22 25.67 26.03 12.47
N GLU A 23 26.96 25.77 12.71
CA GLU A 23 27.47 25.60 14.07
C GLU A 23 27.38 26.90 14.88
N ALA A 24 27.69 28.05 14.29
CA ALA A 24 27.55 29.34 14.98
C ALA A 24 26.08 29.61 15.34
N TYR A 25 25.14 29.34 14.43
CA TYR A 25 23.70 29.50 14.68
C TYR A 25 23.22 28.64 15.86
N VAL A 26 23.66 27.37 15.89
CA VAL A 26 23.39 26.45 17.01
C VAL A 26 24.01 26.99 18.31
N SER A 27 25.24 27.50 18.25
CA SER A 27 25.93 28.03 19.44
C SER A 27 25.20 29.24 20.03
N TRP A 28 24.82 30.21 19.19
CA TRP A 28 24.12 31.43 19.60
C TRP A 28 22.71 31.15 20.12
N ASN A 29 21.96 30.26 19.48
CA ASN A 29 20.64 29.83 19.97
C ASN A 29 20.73 29.06 21.29
N ALA A 30 21.80 28.28 21.51
CA ALA A 30 22.01 27.57 22.77
C ALA A 30 22.29 28.53 23.93
N ALA A 31 23.00 29.63 23.66
CA ALA A 31 23.27 30.69 24.63
C ALA A 31 22.06 31.61 24.89
N SER A 32 21.02 31.56 24.03
CA SER A 32 19.83 32.41 24.11
C SER A 32 18.55 31.62 23.76
N PRO A 33 18.17 30.60 24.55
CA PRO A 33 17.16 29.58 24.20
C PRO A 33 15.71 30.07 24.09
N SER A 34 15.43 31.34 24.36
CA SER A 34 14.12 31.98 24.15
C SER A 34 14.03 32.80 22.85
N TRP A 35 15.09 32.83 22.04
CA TRP A 35 15.21 33.70 20.87
C TRP A 35 15.42 32.88 19.59
N CYS A 36 14.54 33.05 18.60
CA CYS A 36 14.57 32.28 17.33
C CYS A 36 15.61 32.80 16.31
N SER A 37 16.42 33.79 16.68
CA SER A 37 17.29 34.54 15.79
C SER A 37 18.75 34.30 16.16
N GLY A 38 19.52 33.72 15.25
CA GLY A 38 20.94 33.46 15.45
C GLY A 38 21.80 34.74 15.45
N PRO A 39 23.10 34.66 15.11
CA PRO A 39 24.00 35.77 15.30
C PRO A 39 23.63 36.99 14.45
N GLU A 40 23.62 38.15 15.08
CA GLU A 40 23.57 39.43 14.40
C GLU A 40 24.99 39.97 14.29
N LEU A 41 25.47 40.03 13.05
CA LEU A 41 26.87 40.28 12.72
C LEU A 41 26.98 41.55 11.86
N THR A 42 28.16 42.14 11.90
CA THR A 42 28.60 43.15 10.95
C THR A 42 29.89 42.70 10.29
N TRP A 43 30.10 43.08 9.03
CA TRP A 43 31.36 42.85 8.32
C TRP A 43 32.34 43.99 8.56
N LEU A 44 33.48 43.70 9.18
CA LEU A 44 34.54 44.67 9.48
C LEU A 44 35.91 44.02 9.26
N ASN A 45 36.79 44.69 8.52
CA ASN A 45 38.17 44.24 8.25
C ASN A 45 38.23 42.77 7.75
N ASP A 46 37.42 42.44 6.74
CA ASP A 46 37.31 41.09 6.15
C ASP A 46 36.91 39.97 7.14
N SER A 47 36.19 40.30 8.20
CA SER A 47 35.74 39.35 9.22
C SER A 47 34.35 39.67 9.77
N PHE A 48 33.67 38.65 10.29
CA PHE A 48 32.38 38.81 10.97
C PHE A 48 32.58 39.18 12.46
N VAL A 49 31.97 40.28 12.89
CA VAL A 49 32.01 40.76 14.28
C VAL A 49 30.59 40.82 14.86
N PRO A 50 30.33 40.33 16.09
CA PRO A 50 29.01 40.39 16.69
C PRO A 50 28.68 41.81 17.15
N VAL A 51 27.44 42.26 16.94
CA VAL A 51 26.98 43.56 17.47
C VAL A 51 26.70 43.48 18.96
N GLU A 52 26.75 44.62 19.67
CA GLU A 52 26.49 44.69 21.11
C GLU A 52 25.09 44.15 21.49
N ALA A 53 24.09 44.41 20.65
CA ALA A 53 22.74 43.86 20.82
C ALA A 53 22.70 42.32 20.77
N ALA A 54 23.58 41.67 20.00
CA ALA A 54 23.69 40.22 19.95
C ALA A 54 24.26 39.69 21.28
N ILE A 55 25.30 40.34 21.81
CA ILE A 55 25.92 39.97 23.09
C ILE A 55 24.92 40.10 24.24
N ASN A 56 24.13 41.17 24.28
CA ASN A 56 23.13 41.35 25.34
C ASN A 56 22.02 40.28 25.34
N ARG A 57 21.73 39.64 24.19
CA ARG A 57 20.73 38.55 24.10
C ARG A 57 21.17 37.27 24.80
N THR A 58 22.46 37.05 25.04
CA THR A 58 22.93 35.82 25.74
C THR A 58 22.78 35.90 27.25
N ARG A 59 22.39 37.06 27.78
CA ARG A 59 22.13 37.28 29.21
C ARG A 59 20.62 37.12 29.46
N ILE A 60 20.22 36.08 30.19
CA ILE A 60 18.80 35.77 30.49
C ILE A 60 18.54 35.71 32.00
N PRO A 61 17.38 36.18 32.51
CA PRO A 61 17.09 36.22 33.94
C PRO A 61 16.52 34.88 34.47
N VAL A 62 17.02 33.75 33.96
CA VAL A 62 16.46 32.42 34.23
C VAL A 62 17.53 31.47 34.71
N LEU A 63 17.27 30.83 35.85
CA LEU A 63 18.05 29.70 36.36
C LEU A 63 17.43 28.39 35.91
N TYR A 64 18.25 27.46 35.41
CA TYR A 64 17.82 26.11 35.03
C TYR A 64 18.32 25.08 36.04
N GLU A 65 17.45 24.15 36.44
CA GLU A 65 17.78 23.04 37.36
C GLU A 65 18.92 22.15 36.87
N SER A 66 18.88 21.75 35.61
CA SER A 66 19.99 21.09 34.92
C SER A 66 20.27 21.94 33.70
N HIS A 67 21.55 22.10 33.33
CA HIS A 67 21.87 22.63 32.00
C HIS A 67 21.39 21.60 30.99
N THR A 68 20.10 21.67 30.65
CA THR A 68 19.59 20.96 29.50
C THR A 68 20.45 21.42 28.34
N VAL A 69 21.10 20.48 27.66
CA VAL A 69 21.63 20.72 26.33
C VAL A 69 20.41 21.09 25.49
N TYR A 70 20.07 22.38 25.50
CA TYR A 70 19.00 22.91 24.69
C TYR A 70 19.44 22.59 23.26
N LYS A 71 18.73 21.70 22.57
CA LYS A 71 19.02 21.40 21.18
C LYS A 71 18.67 22.64 20.38
N ALA A 72 19.64 23.53 20.30
CA ALA A 72 19.50 24.79 19.61
C ALA A 72 19.00 24.52 18.19
N PRO A 73 17.86 25.09 17.81
CA PRO A 73 17.30 24.84 16.50
C PRO A 73 18.29 25.34 15.44
N PRO A 74 18.61 24.54 14.41
CA PRO A 74 19.43 25.01 13.31
C PRO A 74 18.67 26.05 12.49
N LEU A 75 19.40 26.85 11.70
CA LEU A 75 18.78 27.78 10.76
C LEU A 75 17.80 27.05 9.83
N CYS A 76 16.55 27.50 9.82
CA CYS A 76 15.49 26.88 9.03
C CYS A 76 15.85 26.92 7.53
N GLY A 77 15.76 25.77 6.86
CA GLY A 77 16.11 25.62 5.44
C GLY A 77 17.59 25.33 5.16
N LEU A 78 18.50 25.52 6.13
CA LEU A 78 19.94 25.31 5.94
C LEU A 78 20.29 23.85 5.62
N ALA A 79 19.66 22.89 6.29
CA ALA A 79 19.86 21.46 6.02
C ALA A 79 19.37 21.05 4.61
N SER A 80 18.26 21.65 4.15
CA SER A 80 17.73 21.43 2.79
C SER A 80 18.68 22.01 1.74
N PHE A 81 19.20 23.21 1.97
CA PHE A 81 20.19 23.83 1.09
C PHE A 81 21.50 23.03 1.06
N ARG A 82 22.03 22.61 2.22
CA ARG A 82 23.19 21.72 2.32
C ARG A 82 22.98 20.43 1.54
N HIS A 83 21.80 19.84 1.60
CA HIS A 83 21.50 18.64 0.82
C HIS A 83 21.50 18.92 -0.69
N THR A 84 20.97 20.07 -1.12
CA THR A 84 20.96 20.50 -2.53
C THR A 84 22.38 20.70 -3.06
N VAL A 85 23.24 21.39 -2.29
CA VAL A 85 24.66 21.58 -2.62
C VAL A 85 25.41 20.24 -2.71
N ASN A 86 25.18 19.33 -1.74
CA ASN A 86 25.78 17.99 -1.79
C ASN A 86 25.29 17.16 -2.99
N SER A 87 24.02 17.29 -3.37
CA SER A 87 23.48 16.60 -4.54
C SER A 87 24.12 17.10 -5.83
N GLU A 88 24.29 18.41 -5.99
CA GLU A 88 24.93 19.01 -7.16
C GLU A 88 26.44 18.68 -7.21
N LEU A 89 27.12 18.68 -6.04
CA LEU A 89 28.51 18.26 -5.95
C LEU A 89 28.69 16.78 -6.33
N ASN A 90 27.78 15.90 -5.89
CA ASN A 90 27.79 14.49 -6.31
C ASN A 90 27.49 14.35 -7.80
N PHE A 91 26.57 15.14 -8.34
CA PHE A 91 26.28 15.16 -9.78
C PHE A 91 27.52 15.56 -10.58
N LEU A 92 28.22 16.65 -10.22
CA LEU A 92 29.46 17.10 -10.87
C LEU A 92 30.60 16.08 -10.75
N ARG A 93 30.64 15.29 -9.68
CA ARG A 93 31.59 14.18 -9.52
C ARG A 93 31.28 13.00 -10.45
N CYS A 94 30.00 12.80 -10.80
CA CYS A 94 29.55 11.70 -11.66
C CYS A 94 29.42 12.06 -13.15
N SER A 95 29.10 13.32 -13.47
CA SER A 95 28.94 13.84 -14.84
C SER A 95 29.56 15.23 -14.93
N PRO A 96 30.77 15.38 -15.52
CA PRO A 96 31.45 16.67 -15.64
C PRO A 96 30.86 17.59 -16.74
N ASP A 97 29.57 17.44 -17.06
CA ASP A 97 28.88 18.16 -18.12
C ASP A 97 28.81 19.68 -17.88
N SER A 98 28.65 20.44 -18.97
CA SER A 98 28.59 21.91 -18.96
C SER A 98 27.31 22.51 -18.35
N SER A 99 26.24 21.72 -18.17
CA SER A 99 24.95 22.19 -17.64
C SER A 99 24.82 21.91 -16.13
N THR A 100 25.47 22.73 -15.31
CA THR A 100 25.44 22.62 -13.84
C THR A 100 24.70 23.80 -13.18
N ASN A 101 24.04 23.54 -12.05
CA ASN A 101 23.45 24.54 -11.17
C ASN A 101 24.47 25.17 -10.20
N ALA A 102 25.72 24.72 -10.20
CA ALA A 102 26.75 25.17 -9.25
C ALA A 102 26.91 26.71 -9.17
N PRO A 103 26.93 27.47 -10.28
CA PRO A 103 27.02 28.94 -10.22
C PRO A 103 25.83 29.59 -9.51
N TYR A 104 24.63 29.02 -9.64
CA TYR A 104 23.43 29.52 -8.96
C TYR A 104 23.51 29.25 -7.46
N LEU A 105 23.96 28.06 -7.05
CA LEU A 105 24.11 27.70 -5.64
C LEU A 105 25.21 28.53 -4.96
N GLU A 106 26.33 28.76 -5.65
CA GLU A 106 27.39 29.66 -5.19
C GLU A 106 26.83 31.08 -4.96
N THR A 107 26.11 31.60 -5.95
CA THR A 107 25.52 32.95 -5.86
C THR A 107 24.48 33.04 -4.74
N PHE A 108 23.60 32.05 -4.61
CA PHE A 108 22.62 32.00 -3.53
C PHE A 108 23.30 32.04 -2.15
N TRP A 109 24.37 31.26 -1.96
CA TRP A 109 25.07 31.24 -0.68
C TRP A 109 25.81 32.55 -0.40
N ASN A 110 26.37 33.18 -1.44
CA ASN A 110 26.94 34.52 -1.32
C ASN A 110 25.93 35.54 -0.77
N GLU A 111 24.70 35.54 -1.30
CA GLU A 111 23.62 36.41 -0.82
C GLU A 111 23.24 36.12 0.64
N VAL A 112 23.33 34.86 1.09
CA VAL A 112 23.10 34.52 2.51
C VAL A 112 24.18 35.13 3.41
N LEU A 113 25.45 35.03 3.01
CA LEU A 113 26.56 35.61 3.77
C LEU A 113 26.49 37.14 3.77
N TYR A 114 26.11 37.75 2.64
CA TYR A 114 25.92 39.19 2.54
C TYR A 114 24.78 39.68 3.46
N ALA A 115 23.65 38.96 3.48
CA ALA A 115 22.53 39.27 4.37
C ALA A 115 22.92 39.18 5.85
N LEU A 116 23.70 38.16 6.23
CA LEU A 116 24.26 38.01 7.58
C LEU A 116 25.19 39.17 7.97
N ALA A 117 25.96 39.69 7.01
CA ALA A 117 26.95 40.74 7.23
C ALA A 117 26.35 42.15 7.32
N HIS A 118 25.31 42.46 6.53
CA HIS A 118 24.86 43.85 6.33
C HIS A 118 23.40 44.08 6.70
N THR A 119 22.58 43.03 6.72
CA THR A 119 21.12 43.20 6.83
C THR A 119 20.62 42.86 8.23
N GLY A 120 21.30 42.00 8.97
CA GLY A 120 20.91 41.53 10.32
C GLY A 120 20.53 40.05 10.30
N PRO A 121 20.20 39.43 11.45
CA PRO A 121 20.16 37.97 11.59
C PRO A 121 19.19 37.33 10.59
N VAL A 122 19.69 36.31 9.90
CA VAL A 122 18.92 35.51 8.94
C VAL A 122 18.09 34.49 9.72
N ALA A 123 16.78 34.55 9.59
CA ALA A 123 15.85 33.69 10.32
C ALA A 123 15.49 32.41 9.57
N ALA A 124 15.44 32.46 8.24
CA ALA A 124 15.11 31.31 7.41
C ALA A 124 15.66 31.44 5.99
N LEU A 125 15.94 30.28 5.39
CA LEU A 125 16.30 30.11 4.00
C LEU A 125 15.20 29.34 3.28
N GLN A 126 14.97 29.69 2.01
CA GLN A 126 14.02 29.01 1.12
C GLN A 126 12.66 28.77 1.79
N THR A 127 12.03 29.85 2.28
CA THR A 127 10.75 29.81 2.99
C THR A 127 9.59 30.34 2.16
N ALA A 128 8.40 29.81 2.39
CA ALA A 128 7.19 30.18 1.67
C ALA A 128 6.24 30.93 2.61
N LYS A 129 5.87 32.17 2.26
CA LYS A 129 5.06 33.04 3.11
C LYS A 129 3.63 33.17 2.58
N LYS A 130 2.67 33.14 3.51
CA LYS A 130 1.25 33.38 3.25
C LYS A 130 0.72 34.44 4.20
N ARG A 131 -0.16 35.30 3.71
CA ARG A 131 -0.87 36.29 4.52
C ARG A 131 -2.06 35.65 5.26
N SER A 132 -2.80 34.78 4.58
CA SER A 132 -3.89 33.94 5.13
C SER A 132 -3.76 32.48 4.72
N VAL A 133 -4.45 31.58 5.44
CA VAL A 133 -4.52 30.14 5.14
C VAL A 133 -5.03 29.87 3.70
N LYS A 134 -5.82 30.81 3.14
CA LYS A 134 -6.41 30.71 1.80
C LYS A 134 -5.51 31.24 0.67
N ASP A 135 -4.46 31.99 0.98
CA ASP A 135 -3.66 32.68 -0.04
C ASP A 135 -2.59 31.77 -0.66
N ALA A 136 -2.18 32.15 -1.88
CA ALA A 136 -1.00 31.59 -2.53
C ALA A 136 0.25 31.90 -1.71
N ALA A 137 1.20 30.96 -1.68
CA ALA A 137 2.45 31.14 -0.96
C ALA A 137 3.46 31.87 -1.84
N ALA A 138 3.88 33.07 -1.41
CA ALA A 138 4.99 33.78 -2.04
C ALA A 138 6.32 33.19 -1.55
N MET A 139 7.21 32.90 -2.48
CA MET A 139 8.48 32.23 -2.18
C MET A 139 9.57 33.23 -1.84
N VAL A 140 10.13 33.17 -0.63
CA VAL A 140 11.20 34.02 -0.13
C VAL A 140 12.49 33.21 -0.02
N HIS A 141 13.57 33.67 -0.67
CA HIS A 141 14.84 32.94 -0.70
C HIS A 141 15.63 33.13 0.60
N ILE A 142 15.70 34.36 1.10
CA ILE A 142 16.38 34.69 2.37
C ILE A 142 15.46 35.61 3.17
N ALA A 143 15.23 35.26 4.44
CA ALA A 143 14.45 36.07 5.36
C ALA A 143 15.39 36.64 6.44
N ALA A 144 15.83 37.89 6.26
CA ALA A 144 16.73 38.61 7.16
C ALA A 144 15.96 39.56 8.11
N ARG A 145 16.69 40.22 9.02
CA ARG A 145 16.10 41.07 10.09
C ARG A 145 14.99 40.35 10.87
N ASN A 146 15.27 39.14 11.34
CA ASN A 146 14.27 38.31 12.03
C ASN A 146 13.01 38.05 11.20
N GLY A 147 13.18 37.92 9.88
CA GLY A 147 12.10 37.69 8.93
C GLY A 147 11.29 38.92 8.55
N ARG A 148 11.74 40.14 8.87
CA ARG A 148 11.12 41.41 8.42
C ARG A 148 11.68 41.94 7.10
N HIS A 149 12.81 41.42 6.65
CA HIS A 149 13.39 41.77 5.36
C HIS A 149 13.46 40.54 4.47
N TRP A 150 12.79 40.57 3.33
CA TRP A 150 12.63 39.41 2.44
C TRP A 150 13.41 39.62 1.16
N ILE A 151 14.32 38.71 0.87
CA ILE A 151 15.14 38.76 -0.33
C ILE A 151 14.68 37.64 -1.26
N ARG A 152 14.32 38.02 -2.49
CA ARG A 152 13.93 37.14 -3.59
C ARG A 152 15.00 37.14 -4.66
N ILE A 153 15.80 36.09 -4.68
CA ILE A 153 16.77 35.85 -5.75
C ILE A 153 16.06 35.37 -7.02
N MET A 154 16.37 35.95 -8.18
CA MET A 154 15.87 35.51 -9.49
C MET A 154 17.04 35.33 -10.47
N PRO A 155 17.41 34.07 -10.82
CA PRO A 155 18.50 33.80 -11.75
C PRO A 155 18.06 33.94 -13.22
N LEU A 156 17.37 35.03 -13.54
CA LEU A 156 16.81 35.27 -14.86
C LEU A 156 17.93 35.64 -15.84
N ARG A 157 18.10 34.86 -16.91
CA ARG A 157 19.06 35.16 -17.97
C ARG A 157 18.49 36.22 -18.92
N SER A 158 19.35 37.08 -19.46
CA SER A 158 18.96 38.12 -20.42
C SER A 158 18.23 37.56 -21.66
N ASP A 159 18.65 36.40 -22.19
CA ASP A 159 17.99 35.76 -23.33
C ASP A 159 16.62 35.15 -23.03
N ALA A 160 16.38 34.77 -21.77
CA ALA A 160 15.07 34.27 -21.34
C ALA A 160 14.07 35.43 -21.20
N LEU A 161 14.52 36.56 -20.63
CA LEU A 161 13.72 37.77 -20.55
C LEU A 161 13.46 38.39 -21.94
N LEU A 162 14.44 38.35 -22.85
CA LEU A 162 14.24 38.76 -24.24
C LEU A 162 13.15 37.94 -24.93
N ARG A 163 13.07 36.63 -24.65
CA ARG A 163 12.00 35.79 -25.21
C ARG A 163 10.62 36.20 -24.70
N GLU A 164 10.50 36.49 -23.41
CA GLU A 164 9.29 37.05 -22.81
C GLU A 164 8.91 38.38 -23.49
N PHE A 165 9.87 39.27 -23.70
CA PHE A 165 9.65 40.53 -24.41
C PHE A 165 9.32 40.38 -25.90
N ARG A 166 9.89 39.39 -26.60
CA ARG A 166 9.57 39.09 -28.00
C ARG A 166 8.12 38.66 -28.17
N GLU A 167 7.60 37.93 -27.19
CA GLU A 167 6.19 37.52 -27.18
C GLU A 167 5.28 38.76 -27.14
N TYR A 168 5.57 39.73 -26.27
CA TYR A 168 4.85 41.00 -26.25
C TYR A 168 5.09 41.83 -27.51
N ASP A 169 6.32 41.93 -28.01
CA ASP A 169 6.63 42.65 -29.25
C ASP A 169 5.86 42.10 -30.45
N SER A 170 5.57 40.79 -30.48
CA SER A 170 4.77 40.17 -31.55
C SER A 170 3.32 40.66 -31.58
N THR A 171 2.81 41.18 -30.46
CA THR A 171 1.46 41.72 -30.35
C THR A 171 1.38 43.22 -30.71
N VAL A 172 2.53 43.88 -30.90
CA VAL A 172 2.61 45.32 -31.16
C VAL A 172 2.66 45.60 -32.67
N SER A 173 1.75 46.45 -33.15
CA SER A 173 1.75 46.92 -34.54
C SER A 173 2.80 48.02 -34.76
N MET A 174 3.81 47.76 -35.59
CA MET A 174 4.89 48.72 -35.90
C MET A 174 4.43 49.95 -36.71
N THR A 175 3.25 49.90 -37.33
CA THR A 175 2.67 51.03 -38.08
C THR A 175 1.91 52.02 -37.19
N SER A 176 1.54 51.61 -35.97
CA SER A 176 0.83 52.43 -34.99
C SER A 176 1.14 51.91 -33.57
N PRO A 177 2.37 52.14 -33.07
CA PRO A 177 2.77 51.54 -31.81
C PRO A 177 1.99 52.14 -30.62
N PRO A 178 1.72 51.35 -29.58
CA PRO A 178 0.98 51.80 -28.40
C PRO A 178 1.79 52.85 -27.63
N ARG A 179 1.07 53.76 -26.95
CA ARG A 179 1.66 54.83 -26.13
C ARG A 179 2.35 54.29 -24.88
N GLU A 180 1.87 53.18 -24.35
CA GLU A 180 2.42 52.49 -23.18
C GLU A 180 2.80 51.06 -23.57
N ASP A 181 3.89 50.58 -23.01
CA ASP A 181 4.41 49.25 -23.30
C ASP A 181 4.01 48.28 -22.19
N GLU A 182 3.04 47.41 -22.47
CA GLU A 182 2.51 46.45 -21.50
C GLU A 182 3.56 45.47 -20.98
N ALA A 183 4.64 45.22 -21.73
CA ALA A 183 5.75 44.36 -21.30
C ALA A 183 6.44 44.87 -20.02
N ILE A 184 6.30 46.17 -19.71
CA ILE A 184 6.79 46.77 -18.46
C ILE A 184 5.95 46.30 -17.27
N LEU A 185 4.64 46.12 -17.45
CA LEU A 185 3.69 45.77 -16.40
C LEU A 185 3.45 44.27 -16.29
N GLN A 186 3.63 43.54 -17.39
CA GLN A 186 3.35 42.12 -17.48
C GLN A 186 4.63 41.35 -17.80
N ASN A 187 5.43 41.09 -16.77
CA ASN A 187 6.59 40.22 -16.90
C ASN A 187 6.85 39.44 -15.61
N SER A 188 7.74 38.45 -15.70
CA SER A 188 8.14 37.56 -14.61
C SER A 188 8.66 38.28 -13.37
N ILE A 189 9.35 39.43 -13.52
CA ILE A 189 9.84 40.26 -12.40
C ILE A 189 8.66 40.96 -11.71
N VAL A 190 7.78 41.59 -12.48
CA VAL A 190 6.62 42.32 -11.95
C VAL A 190 5.59 41.40 -11.31
N TYR A 191 5.34 40.24 -11.91
CA TYR A 191 4.47 39.22 -11.33
C TYR A 191 5.01 38.78 -9.95
N THR A 192 6.31 38.52 -9.85
CA THR A 192 6.96 38.16 -8.58
C THR A 192 6.86 39.30 -7.56
N ALA A 193 6.99 40.56 -7.99
CA ALA A 193 6.87 41.72 -7.12
C ALA A 193 5.47 41.86 -6.52
N HIS A 194 4.42 41.67 -7.32
CA HIS A 194 3.03 41.67 -6.84
C HIS A 194 2.76 40.53 -5.86
N GLU A 195 3.20 39.31 -6.16
CA GLU A 195 3.04 38.16 -5.26
C GLU A 195 3.68 38.41 -3.88
N LEU A 196 4.91 38.93 -3.86
CA LEU A 196 5.61 39.26 -2.61
C LEU A 196 4.91 40.38 -1.85
N ARG A 197 4.44 41.42 -2.55
CA ARG A 197 3.75 42.55 -1.91
C ARG A 197 2.43 42.16 -1.28
N MET A 198 1.66 41.29 -1.94
CA MET A 198 0.38 40.80 -1.40
C MET A 198 0.58 39.94 -0.14
N ALA A 199 1.68 39.19 -0.08
CA ALA A 199 2.02 38.34 1.07
C ALA A 199 2.55 39.14 2.28
N ALA A 200 3.15 40.31 2.05
CA ALA A 200 3.78 41.13 3.08
C ALA A 200 2.79 41.89 3.98
N ARG A 201 3.18 42.10 5.24
CA ARG A 201 2.51 42.93 6.25
C ARG A 201 3.14 44.33 6.32
N ASN A 202 2.42 45.28 6.92
CA ASN A 202 2.94 46.63 7.16
C ASN A 202 4.24 46.57 7.98
N GLY A 203 5.31 47.14 7.44
CA GLY A 203 6.64 47.16 8.07
C GLY A 203 7.61 46.07 7.60
N GLU A 204 7.19 45.13 6.75
CA GLU A 204 8.09 44.20 6.07
C GLU A 204 8.68 44.87 4.82
N THR A 205 9.99 44.72 4.64
CA THR A 205 10.75 45.26 3.49
C THR A 205 11.10 44.13 2.55
N ILE A 206 11.09 44.37 1.24
CA ILE A 206 11.24 43.33 0.23
C ILE A 206 12.27 43.78 -0.80
N GLU A 207 13.17 42.87 -1.15
CA GLU A 207 14.20 43.05 -2.15
C GLU A 207 14.14 41.92 -3.19
N ILE A 208 14.30 42.26 -4.47
CA ILE A 208 14.44 41.32 -5.58
C ILE A 208 15.85 41.44 -6.14
N VAL A 209 16.62 40.36 -6.10
CA VAL A 209 18.02 40.31 -6.57
C VAL A 209 18.09 39.56 -7.89
N LEU A 210 18.40 40.27 -8.96
CA LEU A 210 18.49 39.77 -10.33
C LEU A 210 19.93 39.32 -10.63
N THR A 211 20.29 38.12 -10.18
CA THR A 211 21.69 37.67 -10.08
C THR A 211 22.43 37.49 -11.41
N ARG A 212 21.73 37.49 -12.54
CA ARG A 212 22.32 37.33 -13.88
C ARG A 212 22.10 38.53 -14.81
N LEU A 213 21.60 39.65 -14.28
CA LEU A 213 21.39 40.91 -15.03
C LEU A 213 22.23 42.01 -14.38
N ASN A 214 23.03 42.74 -15.15
CA ASN A 214 23.94 43.74 -14.58
C ASN A 214 23.32 45.15 -14.64
N SER A 215 23.76 46.06 -13.76
CA SER A 215 23.34 47.46 -13.78
C SER A 215 23.71 48.19 -15.09
N GLY A 216 24.71 47.71 -15.84
CA GLY A 216 25.04 48.19 -17.19
C GLY A 216 23.94 47.91 -18.25
N ASP A 217 22.98 47.04 -17.91
CA ASP A 217 21.82 46.72 -18.73
C ASP A 217 20.63 47.66 -18.49
N THR A 218 20.73 48.63 -17.57
CA THR A 218 19.66 49.62 -17.31
C THR A 218 19.97 51.02 -17.85
N SER A 219 21.10 51.20 -18.56
CA SER A 219 21.49 52.50 -19.12
C SER A 219 21.07 52.60 -20.58
N ALA A 220 19.97 53.32 -20.84
CA ALA A 220 19.67 53.83 -22.17
C ALA A 220 18.78 55.09 -22.07
N THR A 221 19.34 56.25 -22.40
CA THR A 221 18.55 57.43 -22.79
C THR A 221 18.01 57.18 -24.20
N ILE A 222 16.79 56.67 -24.29
CA ILE A 222 16.09 56.45 -25.57
C ILE A 222 14.96 57.47 -25.65
N ASP A 223 14.90 58.19 -26.76
CA ASP A 223 13.78 59.07 -27.10
C ASP A 223 12.56 58.22 -27.46
N MET A 224 11.41 58.50 -26.84
CA MET A 224 10.18 57.70 -26.96
C MET A 224 9.70 57.57 -28.41
N ASP A 225 9.94 58.59 -29.23
CA ASP A 225 9.58 58.59 -30.65
C ASP A 225 10.40 57.58 -31.47
N SER A 226 11.60 57.21 -30.97
CA SER A 226 12.50 56.24 -31.59
C SER A 226 12.47 54.85 -30.93
N TYR A 227 11.73 54.70 -29.82
CA TYR A 227 11.73 53.50 -28.98
C TYR A 227 11.35 52.23 -29.75
N TRP A 228 10.20 52.24 -30.44
CA TRP A 228 9.68 51.09 -31.18
C TRP A 228 10.54 50.74 -32.41
N SER A 229 11.21 51.73 -32.98
CA SER A 229 12.18 51.56 -34.08
C SER A 229 13.60 51.18 -33.63
N GLY A 230 13.88 51.21 -32.33
CA GLY A 230 15.20 50.91 -31.77
C GLY A 230 15.58 49.43 -31.90
N SER A 231 16.85 49.10 -31.65
CA SER A 231 17.26 47.69 -31.60
C SER A 231 16.59 46.97 -30.43
N GLU A 232 16.39 45.65 -30.57
CA GLU A 232 15.80 44.82 -29.52
C GLU A 232 16.54 44.96 -28.18
N LEU A 233 17.87 45.00 -28.23
CA LEU A 233 18.70 45.20 -27.04
C LEU A 233 18.46 46.59 -26.40
N ALA A 234 18.30 47.63 -27.20
CA ALA A 234 18.00 48.98 -26.70
C ALA A 234 16.63 49.02 -26.00
N ARG A 235 15.60 48.41 -26.60
CA ARG A 235 14.27 48.29 -25.97
C ARG A 235 14.32 47.49 -24.68
N MET A 236 15.07 46.39 -24.63
CA MET A 236 15.26 45.59 -23.42
C MET A 236 15.87 46.42 -22.29
N LYS A 237 16.92 47.20 -22.56
CA LYS A 237 17.58 48.03 -21.54
C LYS A 237 16.65 49.09 -20.96
N TRP A 238 15.86 49.73 -21.81
CA TRP A 238 14.86 50.71 -21.39
C TRP A 238 13.71 50.07 -20.61
N ARG A 239 13.21 48.90 -21.03
CA ARG A 239 12.22 48.11 -20.27
C ARG A 239 12.72 47.76 -18.88
N LEU A 240 13.96 47.28 -18.75
CA LEU A 240 14.55 46.93 -17.45
C LEU A 240 14.60 48.14 -16.50
N TYR A 241 14.93 49.32 -17.03
CA TYR A 241 14.89 50.56 -16.26
C TYR A 241 13.45 50.89 -15.79
N LYS A 242 12.47 50.84 -16.70
CA LYS A 242 11.06 51.13 -16.35
C LYS A 242 10.41 50.09 -15.44
N ILE A 243 10.78 48.81 -15.59
CA ILE A 243 10.37 47.74 -14.68
C ILE A 243 10.93 48.00 -13.29
N SER A 244 12.19 48.44 -13.17
CA SER A 244 12.79 48.80 -11.89
C SER A 244 12.04 49.95 -11.22
N GLU A 245 11.72 51.04 -11.95
CA GLU A 245 10.89 52.14 -11.42
C GLU A 245 9.51 51.65 -10.97
N TYR A 246 8.85 50.80 -11.77
CA TYR A 246 7.54 50.27 -11.44
C TYR A 246 7.56 49.40 -10.18
N VAL A 247 8.52 48.49 -10.04
CA VAL A 247 8.67 47.64 -8.86
C VAL A 247 8.99 48.48 -7.61
N GLN A 248 9.79 49.54 -7.75
CA GLN A 248 10.04 50.50 -6.67
C GLN A 248 8.77 51.23 -6.23
N SER A 249 7.88 51.57 -7.17
CA SER A 249 6.59 52.19 -6.86
C SER A 249 5.67 51.28 -6.01
N LEU A 250 5.83 49.96 -6.11
CA LEU A 250 5.11 48.99 -5.26
C LEU A 250 5.68 48.91 -3.84
N GLY A 251 6.83 49.53 -3.57
CA GLY A 251 7.55 49.51 -2.29
C GLY A 251 8.54 48.37 -2.14
N LEU A 252 9.08 47.85 -3.26
CA LEU A 252 10.11 46.81 -3.28
C LEU A 252 11.42 47.36 -3.84
N GLN A 253 12.55 46.91 -3.31
CA GLN A 253 13.87 47.22 -3.84
C GLN A 253 14.25 46.22 -4.94
N VAL A 254 14.89 46.68 -6.02
CA VAL A 254 15.44 45.82 -7.07
C VAL A 254 16.95 46.02 -7.12
N THR A 255 17.69 44.92 -7.00
CA THR A 255 19.14 44.89 -7.07
C THR A 255 19.57 44.11 -8.31
N PHE A 256 20.40 44.72 -9.14
CA PHE A 256 20.95 44.11 -10.35
C PHE A 256 22.32 43.51 -10.07
N GLY A 257 22.49 42.24 -10.42
CA GLY A 257 23.68 41.46 -10.11
C GLY A 257 23.58 40.83 -8.72
N ALA A 258 24.54 39.95 -8.42
CA ALA A 258 24.76 39.53 -7.03
C ALA A 258 25.43 40.67 -6.25
N HIS A 259 25.18 40.73 -4.94
CA HIS A 259 25.87 41.64 -4.04
C HIS A 259 27.37 41.34 -3.97
N GLU A 260 28.12 42.24 -3.29
CA GLU A 260 29.55 42.08 -3.05
C GLU A 260 29.89 40.67 -2.56
N ARG A 261 30.93 40.07 -3.15
CA ARG A 261 31.28 38.68 -2.88
C ARG A 261 31.93 38.55 -1.51
N MET A 262 31.29 37.79 -0.62
CA MET A 262 31.79 37.49 0.71
C MET A 262 32.82 36.35 0.65
N ARG A 263 33.81 36.39 1.56
CA ARG A 263 34.79 35.32 1.70
C ARG A 263 34.17 34.07 2.31
N LEU A 264 34.20 32.96 1.57
CA LEU A 264 33.68 31.66 2.03
C LEU A 264 34.49 31.07 3.19
N ASP A 265 35.76 31.45 3.33
CA ASP A 265 36.69 30.99 4.36
C ASP A 265 36.67 31.83 5.65
N ALA A 266 35.87 32.90 5.71
CA ALA A 266 35.74 33.75 6.89
C ALA A 266 34.98 33.01 8.01
N LYS A 267 35.57 32.96 9.21
CA LYS A 267 34.99 32.29 10.39
C LYS A 267 33.88 33.13 11.02
N ILE A 268 32.85 32.45 11.55
CA ILE A 268 31.72 33.09 12.25
C ILE A 268 32.01 33.12 13.78
N PRO A 269 31.84 34.27 14.47
CA PRO A 269 32.13 34.39 15.90
C PRO A 269 31.15 33.57 16.77
N ARG A 270 31.65 33.06 17.90
CA ARG A 270 30.88 32.28 18.89
C ARG A 270 30.38 33.17 20.05
N PRO A 271 29.25 32.86 20.69
CA PRO A 271 28.71 33.67 21.79
C PRO A 271 29.57 33.57 23.06
N PRO A 272 29.56 34.59 23.93
CA PRO A 272 30.14 34.48 25.26
C PRO A 272 29.34 33.50 26.15
N PRO A 273 29.96 32.92 27.20
CA PRO A 273 29.28 32.00 28.12
C PRO A 273 28.05 32.64 28.78
N ALA A 274 27.00 31.85 29.02
CA ALA A 274 25.78 32.31 29.67
C ALA A 274 26.04 32.70 31.14
N TRP A 275 25.59 33.91 31.53
CA TRP A 275 25.64 34.39 32.92
C TRP A 275 24.55 33.70 33.76
N GLN A 276 24.89 33.17 34.94
CA GLN A 276 23.93 32.54 35.87
C GLN A 276 23.90 33.30 37.19
N ALA A 277 22.79 34.00 37.43
CA ALA A 277 22.55 34.70 38.69
C ALA A 277 21.90 33.77 39.73
N PRO A 278 22.24 33.87 41.03
CA PRO A 278 21.61 33.07 42.07
C PRO A 278 20.13 33.45 42.27
N PRO A 279 19.28 32.54 42.81
CA PRO A 279 17.90 32.83 43.18
C PRO A 279 17.80 33.59 44.51
N THR A 280 16.65 34.19 44.80
CA THR A 280 16.39 34.90 46.08
C THR A 280 16.11 33.95 47.24
N LEU A 281 16.30 34.43 48.48
CA LEU A 281 16.03 33.65 49.72
C LEU A 281 14.54 33.52 50.08
N PHE A 282 13.70 34.36 49.47
CA PHE A 282 12.25 34.16 49.44
C PHE A 282 11.92 33.54 48.09
N LEU A 283 11.37 32.33 48.10
CA LEU A 283 11.09 31.57 46.89
C LEU A 283 9.59 31.44 46.69
N ASN A 284 9.07 32.03 45.61
CA ASN A 284 7.67 31.96 45.26
C ASN A 284 7.37 30.67 44.48
N LEU A 285 6.44 29.86 44.97
CA LEU A 285 6.12 28.55 44.41
C LEU A 285 4.87 28.61 43.52
N ASP A 286 5.02 28.17 42.27
CA ASP A 286 3.90 27.81 41.41
C ASP A 286 3.31 26.43 41.82
N VAL A 287 2.11 26.13 41.34
CA VAL A 287 1.44 24.82 41.51
C VAL A 287 2.36 23.66 41.17
N SER A 288 3.10 23.76 40.06
CA SER A 288 4.03 22.69 39.64
C SER A 288 5.18 22.45 40.64
N ALA A 289 5.69 23.50 41.27
CA ALA A 289 6.72 23.41 42.30
C ALA A 289 6.19 22.84 43.62
N MET A 290 4.95 23.17 44.01
CA MET A 290 4.32 22.60 45.20
C MET A 290 4.03 21.09 45.04
N VAL A 291 3.56 20.67 43.85
CA VAL A 291 3.38 19.24 43.56
C VAL A 291 4.71 18.50 43.57
N ALA A 292 5.76 19.09 42.99
CA ALA A 292 7.11 18.53 43.01
C ALA A 292 7.63 18.30 44.45
N LEU A 293 7.50 19.30 45.32
CA LEU A 293 7.91 19.19 46.73
C LEU A 293 7.10 18.11 47.46
N CYS A 294 5.78 18.04 47.25
CA CYS A 294 4.94 17.01 47.87
C CYS A 294 5.30 15.58 47.39
N SER A 295 5.68 15.42 46.12
CA SER A 295 6.11 14.15 45.53
C SER A 295 7.47 13.70 46.04
N ASP A 296 8.46 14.60 46.08
CA ASP A 296 9.79 14.30 46.63
C ASP A 296 9.72 13.84 48.10
N LEU A 297 8.86 14.50 48.90
CA LEU A 297 8.58 14.10 50.29
C LEU A 297 7.93 12.69 50.39
N THR A 298 7.40 12.13 49.30
CA THR A 298 6.78 10.79 49.26
C THR A 298 7.80 9.66 49.12
N HIS A 299 8.89 9.88 48.38
CA HIS A 299 9.78 8.82 47.92
C HIS A 299 11.11 8.70 48.67
N GLU A 300 11.31 9.50 49.73
CA GLU A 300 12.52 9.50 50.56
C GLU A 300 12.59 8.33 51.58
N SER A 301 11.47 7.64 51.83
CA SER A 301 11.42 6.49 52.73
C SER A 301 11.40 5.16 51.94
N HIS A 302 12.23 4.19 52.34
CA HIS A 302 12.34 2.83 51.78
C HIS A 302 11.06 1.96 51.98
N LEU A 303 9.88 2.51 51.74
CA LEU A 303 8.64 1.75 51.71
C LEU A 303 8.41 1.23 50.28
N HIS A 304 8.22 -0.09 50.17
CA HIS A 304 7.93 -0.79 48.93
C HIS A 304 6.82 -0.07 48.13
N VAL A 305 7.20 0.59 47.04
CA VAL A 305 6.25 1.17 46.08
C VAL A 305 5.93 0.08 45.05
N HIS A 306 4.65 -0.23 44.89
CA HIS A 306 4.17 -1.13 43.86
C HIS A 306 4.55 -0.62 42.45
N ASP A 307 5.10 -1.49 41.60
CA ASP A 307 5.32 -1.20 40.18
C ASP A 307 4.00 -0.77 39.52
N HIS A 308 3.89 0.51 39.19
CA HIS A 308 2.72 1.05 38.51
C HIS A 308 2.83 0.76 37.00
N GLY A 309 1.79 0.16 36.40
CA GLY A 309 1.76 -0.15 34.96
C GLY A 309 1.79 1.05 34.00
N ASN A 310 1.85 2.28 34.53
CA ASN A 310 1.88 3.52 33.74
C ASN A 310 3.32 4.02 33.58
N ARG A 311 3.84 3.95 32.35
CA ARG A 311 5.19 4.40 31.97
C ARG A 311 5.50 5.84 32.40
N ALA A 312 4.50 6.74 32.43
CA ALA A 312 4.69 8.12 32.87
C ALA A 312 5.01 8.21 34.36
N LEU A 313 4.37 7.38 35.19
CA LEU A 313 4.62 7.29 36.63
C LEU A 313 5.97 6.61 36.91
N VAL A 314 6.34 5.58 36.14
CA VAL A 314 7.66 4.94 36.25
C VAL A 314 8.80 5.89 35.86
N MET A 315 8.62 6.69 34.79
CA MET A 315 9.59 7.72 34.40
C MET A 315 9.67 8.85 35.42
N GLN A 316 8.55 9.25 36.01
CA GLN A 316 8.49 10.21 37.11
C GLN A 316 9.28 9.70 38.33
N GLN A 317 9.00 8.48 38.79
CA GLN A 317 9.72 7.83 39.89
C GLN A 317 11.22 7.71 39.63
N ASN A 318 11.61 7.40 38.38
CA ASN A 318 13.02 7.33 37.99
C ASN A 318 13.70 8.70 38.00
N HIS A 319 13.00 9.77 37.60
CA HIS A 319 13.54 11.13 37.63
C HIS A 319 13.71 11.64 39.06
N GLU A 320 12.70 11.43 39.91
CA GLU A 320 12.74 11.78 41.34
C GLU A 320 13.88 11.07 42.09
N ARG A 321 14.18 9.81 41.73
CA ARG A 321 15.34 9.06 42.25
C ARG A 321 16.70 9.60 41.79
N GLN A 322 16.76 10.19 40.59
CA GLN A 322 18.02 10.65 39.99
C GLN A 322 18.36 12.11 40.36
N SER A 323 17.35 12.97 40.48
CA SER A 323 17.52 14.39 40.81
C SER A 323 16.35 14.84 41.69
N PRO A 324 16.38 14.58 43.02
CA PRO A 324 15.37 15.13 43.92
C PRO A 324 15.51 16.67 43.99
N LEU A 325 14.39 17.38 43.91
CA LEU A 325 14.27 18.84 44.08
C LEU A 325 14.82 19.27 45.46
N SER A 326 14.67 18.47 46.52
CA SER A 326 15.40 18.72 47.79
C SER A 326 16.88 18.83 47.57
N GLY A 327 17.47 17.82 46.92
CA GLY A 327 18.90 17.77 46.67
C GLY A 327 19.37 18.97 45.87
N LEU A 328 18.57 19.44 44.91
CA LEU A 328 18.85 20.66 44.15
C LEU A 328 18.76 21.92 45.02
N LEU A 329 17.71 22.06 45.82
CA LEU A 329 17.52 23.22 46.70
C LEU A 329 18.63 23.29 47.76
N MET A 330 19.04 22.16 48.34
CA MET A 330 20.18 22.08 49.28
C MET A 330 21.54 22.39 48.62
N LYS A 331 21.72 22.03 47.35
CA LYS A 331 22.94 22.40 46.60
C LYS A 331 22.98 23.88 46.24
N THR A 332 21.81 24.46 45.95
CA THR A 332 21.70 25.86 45.50
C THR A 332 21.74 26.83 46.68
N PHE A 333 21.14 26.46 47.81
CA PHE A 333 21.07 27.29 49.01
C PHE A 333 21.90 26.69 50.15
N HIS A 334 22.78 27.49 50.70
CA HIS A 334 23.59 27.15 51.89
C HIS A 334 23.01 27.72 53.19
N GLN A 335 21.77 28.21 53.16
CA GLN A 335 21.06 28.80 54.30
C GLN A 335 19.53 28.57 54.19
N PRO A 336 18.76 28.67 55.29
CA PRO A 336 17.31 28.44 55.26
C PRO A 336 16.56 29.38 54.31
N VAL A 337 15.56 28.84 53.62
CA VAL A 337 14.77 29.55 52.59
C VAL A 337 13.32 29.69 53.05
N GLN A 338 12.72 30.86 52.83
CA GLN A 338 11.29 31.06 53.10
C GLN A 338 10.47 30.79 51.83
N LEU A 339 9.63 29.76 51.90
CA LEU A 339 8.69 29.42 50.82
C LEU A 339 7.43 30.29 50.93
N VAL A 340 7.02 30.87 49.80
CA VAL A 340 5.77 31.64 49.66
C VAL A 340 5.01 31.17 48.42
N ALA A 341 3.69 31.32 48.38
CA ALA A 341 2.88 31.01 47.20
C ALA A 341 1.65 31.92 47.13
N THR A 342 1.14 32.21 45.94
CA THR A 342 -0.09 33.01 45.80
C THR A 342 -1.31 32.20 46.21
N ARG A 343 -2.40 32.88 46.61
CA ARG A 343 -3.64 32.21 47.01
C ARG A 343 -4.20 31.32 45.89
N LYS A 344 -4.18 31.80 44.64
CA LYS A 344 -4.65 31.03 43.49
C LYS A 344 -3.83 29.76 43.25
N ALA A 345 -2.51 29.83 43.45
CA ALA A 345 -1.64 28.66 43.34
C ALA A 345 -1.97 27.64 44.44
N ILE A 346 -2.14 28.07 45.69
CA ILE A 346 -2.48 27.18 46.82
C ILE A 346 -3.83 26.49 46.59
N GLU A 347 -4.86 27.24 46.20
CA GLU A 347 -6.21 26.69 45.90
C GLU A 347 -6.15 25.65 44.76
N LYS A 348 -5.40 25.95 43.69
CA LYS A 348 -5.25 25.01 42.58
C LYS A 348 -4.47 23.76 42.97
N PHE A 349 -3.44 23.89 43.80
CA PHE A 349 -2.69 22.77 44.35
C PHE A 349 -3.57 21.86 45.21
N LEU A 350 -4.33 22.43 46.15
CA LEU A 350 -5.26 21.67 47.00
C LEU A 350 -6.31 20.94 46.16
N SER A 351 -6.90 21.59 45.15
CA SER A 351 -7.84 20.95 44.23
C SER A 351 -7.25 19.75 43.48
N ILE A 352 -5.96 19.75 43.17
CA ILE A 352 -5.27 18.61 42.54
C ILE A 352 -5.07 17.51 43.58
N VAL A 353 -4.54 17.85 44.75
CA VAL A 353 -4.25 16.89 45.83
C VAL A 353 -5.53 16.17 46.27
N GLU A 354 -6.64 16.87 46.47
CA GLU A 354 -7.93 16.29 46.87
C GLU A 354 -8.49 15.28 45.85
N GLN A 355 -8.18 15.45 44.56
CA GLN A 355 -8.71 14.59 43.50
C GLN A 355 -7.82 13.39 43.17
N THR A 356 -6.51 13.51 43.38
CA THR A 356 -5.54 12.55 42.85
C THR A 356 -4.57 11.94 43.86
N ALA A 357 -4.48 12.49 45.08
CA ALA A 357 -3.47 12.08 46.05
C ALA A 357 -3.92 10.88 46.91
N SER A 358 -2.99 10.00 47.22
CA SER A 358 -3.13 9.00 48.29
C SER A 358 -3.21 9.66 49.67
N GLU A 359 -3.71 8.95 50.69
CA GLU A 359 -3.77 9.46 52.07
C GLU A 359 -2.39 9.95 52.58
N SER A 360 -1.32 9.30 52.14
CA SER A 360 0.04 9.68 52.50
C SER A 360 0.49 10.99 51.84
N GLU A 361 0.14 11.21 50.57
CA GLU A 361 0.46 12.44 49.83
C GLU A 361 -0.38 13.61 50.35
N TYR A 362 -1.65 13.36 50.71
CA TYR A 362 -2.52 14.33 51.35
C TYR A 362 -1.97 14.81 52.71
N ALA A 363 -1.44 13.90 53.53
CA ALA A 363 -0.81 14.25 54.82
C ALA A 363 0.44 15.13 54.64
N ARG A 364 1.23 14.91 53.58
CA ARG A 364 2.42 15.71 53.26
C ARG A 364 2.08 17.08 52.65
N ALA A 365 1.08 17.15 51.80
CA ALA A 365 0.52 18.43 51.33
C ALA A 365 0.03 19.28 52.52
N SER A 366 -0.60 18.63 53.51
CA SER A 366 -1.04 19.28 54.75
C SER A 366 0.12 19.74 55.63
N TRP A 367 1.25 19.02 55.65
CA TRP A 367 2.48 19.43 56.33
C TRP A 367 3.11 20.67 55.69
N LEU A 368 3.20 20.71 54.35
CA LEU A 368 3.75 21.83 53.59
C LEU A 368 2.98 23.14 53.82
N LEU A 369 1.65 23.05 54.01
CA LEU A 369 0.75 24.19 54.15
C LEU A 369 0.39 24.60 55.59
N GLY A 370 0.73 23.82 56.64
CA GLY A 370 0.57 24.32 58.01
C GLY A 370 0.50 23.32 59.16
N SER A 371 0.13 22.05 58.93
CA SER A 371 0.05 21.05 60.01
C SER A 371 1.42 20.44 60.31
N ARG A 372 2.26 21.17 61.05
CA ARG A 372 3.58 20.68 61.55
C ARG A 372 3.48 19.54 62.59
N HIS A 373 2.27 19.00 62.84
CA HIS A 373 1.99 17.87 63.73
C HIS A 373 1.81 16.52 62.98
N ALA A 374 1.83 16.52 61.64
CA ALA A 374 1.85 15.28 60.84
C ALA A 374 3.24 14.61 60.93
N LEU A 375 3.32 13.31 60.58
CA LEU A 375 4.53 12.46 60.70
C LEU A 375 5.82 13.23 60.32
N ARG A 376 6.77 13.36 61.27
CA ARG A 376 8.03 14.12 61.05
C ARG A 376 8.80 13.56 59.85
N MET A 377 9.03 14.41 58.85
CA MET A 377 9.99 14.19 57.78
C MET A 377 11.40 14.44 58.34
N GLY A 378 12.44 13.73 57.86
CA GLY A 378 13.78 13.74 58.48
C GLY A 378 14.51 15.11 58.54
N ASP A 379 15.65 15.13 59.25
CA ASP A 379 16.44 16.33 59.61
C ASP A 379 16.77 17.36 58.48
N PRO A 380 17.01 17.00 57.19
CA PRO A 380 17.44 17.97 56.18
C PRO A 380 16.36 19.00 55.78
N TRP A 381 15.08 18.60 55.78
CA TRP A 381 13.96 19.43 55.31
C TRP A 381 13.52 20.46 56.35
N ASP A 382 13.58 20.09 57.63
CA ASP A 382 13.27 21.02 58.74
C ASP A 382 14.32 22.13 58.84
N TRP A 383 15.59 21.84 58.51
CA TRP A 383 16.64 22.86 58.44
C TRP A 383 16.43 23.83 57.28
N LEU A 384 16.14 23.33 56.07
CA LEU A 384 16.00 24.17 54.88
C LEU A 384 14.67 24.96 54.86
N PHE A 385 13.58 24.36 55.35
CA PHE A 385 12.24 24.94 55.40
C PHE A 385 11.68 24.97 56.83
N PRO A 386 12.18 25.87 57.70
CA PRO A 386 11.76 25.94 59.09
C PRO A 386 10.29 26.39 59.26
N ASN A 387 9.73 27.08 58.26
CA ASN A 387 8.37 27.62 58.27
C ASN A 387 7.51 27.03 57.16
N ALA A 388 6.20 26.86 57.40
CA ALA A 388 5.26 26.44 56.36
C ALA A 388 5.17 27.48 55.23
N VAL A 389 4.65 27.07 54.06
CA VAL A 389 4.43 27.97 52.92
C VAL A 389 3.49 29.09 53.35
N ARG A 390 3.94 30.35 53.23
CA ARG A 390 3.12 31.52 53.55
C ARG A 390 2.39 32.01 52.30
N VAL A 391 1.16 32.48 52.49
CA VAL A 391 0.40 33.13 51.42
C VAL A 391 1.11 34.44 51.07
N LEU A 392 1.42 34.62 49.80
CA LEU A 392 1.96 35.87 49.26
C LEU A 392 0.80 36.85 49.07
N ASP A 393 0.61 37.73 50.05
CA ASP A 393 -0.39 38.79 50.06
C ASP A 393 0.25 40.16 50.38
N GLU A 394 -0.58 41.22 50.45
CA GLU A 394 -0.11 42.59 50.75
C GLU A 394 0.54 42.73 52.13
N ASN A 395 0.23 41.84 53.08
CA ASN A 395 0.74 41.88 54.45
C ASN A 395 2.08 41.13 54.61
N CYS A 396 2.49 40.38 53.59
CA CYS A 396 3.75 39.63 53.60
C CYS A 396 4.95 40.58 53.40
N LYS A 397 5.66 40.91 54.49
CA LYS A 397 6.91 41.67 54.42
C LYS A 397 8.04 40.80 53.86
N VAL A 398 8.44 41.08 52.62
CA VAL A 398 9.49 40.35 51.90
C VAL A 398 10.71 41.26 51.71
N HIS A 399 11.92 40.73 51.89
CA HIS A 399 13.15 41.44 51.50
C HIS A 399 13.33 41.33 49.98
N SER A 400 13.31 42.47 49.27
CA SER A 400 13.45 42.53 47.81
C SER A 400 14.80 42.00 47.35
N GLY A 401 14.81 41.11 46.36
CA GLY A 401 16.04 40.50 45.83
C GLY A 401 16.85 41.37 44.88
N TRP A 402 16.21 42.30 44.17
CA TRP A 402 16.88 43.20 43.21
C TRP A 402 16.25 44.61 43.21
N GLU A 403 16.95 45.58 42.62
CA GLU A 403 16.47 46.96 42.43
C GLU A 403 15.52 47.07 41.21
N ASP A 404 14.81 48.19 41.03
CA ASP A 404 13.94 48.37 39.86
C ASP A 404 14.76 48.52 38.58
N VAL A 405 14.80 47.45 37.78
CA VAL A 405 15.49 47.39 36.49
C VAL A 405 14.47 47.55 35.36
N PRO A 406 14.75 48.34 34.29
CA PRO A 406 13.84 48.53 33.15
C PRO A 406 13.32 47.21 32.55
N TYR A 407 14.16 46.18 32.53
CA TYR A 407 13.79 44.87 32.00
C TYR A 407 12.68 44.15 32.80
N VAL A 408 12.52 44.44 34.09
CA VAL A 408 11.43 43.86 34.90
C VAL A 408 10.09 44.44 34.47
N HIS A 409 10.02 45.74 34.17
CA HIS A 409 8.83 46.36 33.59
C HIS A 409 8.51 45.78 32.21
N GLN A 410 9.53 45.56 31.37
CA GLN A 410 9.39 44.90 30.08
C GLN A 410 8.83 43.47 30.20
N LEU A 411 9.23 42.71 31.22
CA LEU A 411 8.66 41.39 31.51
C LEU A 411 7.20 41.48 31.98
N LEU A 412 6.84 42.47 32.81
CA LEU A 412 5.47 42.67 33.28
C LEU A 412 4.53 43.09 32.12
N ASP A 413 4.99 43.96 31.23
CA ASP A 413 4.23 44.38 30.04
C ASP A 413 4.02 43.19 29.09
N ALA A 414 5.06 42.38 28.87
CA ALA A 414 4.96 41.16 28.07
C ALA A 414 4.03 40.11 28.69
N LEU A 415 4.02 40.00 30.03
CA LEU A 415 3.11 39.09 30.74
C LEU A 415 1.65 39.51 30.54
N ALA A 416 1.35 40.81 30.48
CA ALA A 416 0.02 41.33 30.19
C ALA A 416 -0.46 40.96 28.78
N GLU A 417 0.44 40.96 27.78
CA GLU A 417 0.10 40.51 26.42
C GLU A 417 -0.22 39.01 26.35
N CYS A 418 0.46 38.18 27.16
CA CYS A 418 0.27 36.73 27.19
C CYS A 418 -1.12 36.31 27.70
N HIS A 419 -1.83 37.18 28.43
CA HIS A 419 -3.13 36.91 29.02
C HIS A 419 -4.25 36.70 27.98
N GLY A 420 -4.07 37.17 26.73
CA GLY A 420 -5.08 37.10 25.66
C GLY A 420 -5.05 35.85 24.76
N TYR A 421 -4.08 34.93 24.94
CA TYR A 421 -3.82 33.83 24.00
C TYR A 421 -4.29 32.46 24.53
N SER A 422 -5.40 31.94 23.98
CA SER A 422 -5.96 30.62 24.32
C SER A 422 -5.42 29.49 23.42
N ARG A 423 -4.11 29.22 23.45
CA ARG A 423 -3.53 28.02 22.83
C ARG A 423 -3.23 26.97 23.90
N PRO A 424 -3.34 25.66 23.60
CA PRO A 424 -2.96 24.63 24.56
C PRO A 424 -1.50 24.81 24.99
N LYS A 425 -1.24 24.86 26.31
CA LYS A 425 0.10 25.02 26.94
C LYS A 425 0.70 26.43 26.91
N SER A 426 -0.03 27.47 26.49
CA SER A 426 0.41 28.87 26.67
C SER A 426 0.20 29.36 28.10
N LEU A 427 0.88 30.44 28.50
CA LEU A 427 0.63 31.08 29.81
C LEU A 427 -0.83 31.51 29.99
N GLY A 428 -1.49 31.95 28.91
CA GLY A 428 -2.92 32.30 28.94
C GLY A 428 -3.86 31.14 29.29
N SER A 429 -3.39 29.88 29.17
CA SER A 429 -4.16 28.69 29.57
C SER A 429 -3.94 28.27 31.04
N SER A 430 -3.00 28.92 31.75
CA SER A 430 -2.58 28.59 33.13
C SER A 430 -2.64 29.83 34.04
N PRO A 431 -3.85 30.30 34.41
CA PRO A 431 -4.03 31.57 35.12
C PRO A 431 -3.37 31.62 36.52
N HIS A 432 -3.18 30.46 37.17
CA HIS A 432 -2.46 30.37 38.46
C HIS A 432 -0.96 30.62 38.30
N THR A 433 -0.33 30.10 37.24
CA THR A 433 1.09 30.30 36.96
C THR A 433 1.36 31.74 36.52
N LEU A 434 0.46 32.33 35.73
CA LEU A 434 0.54 33.75 35.34
C LEU A 434 0.51 34.66 36.58
N ASP A 435 -0.41 34.38 37.51
CA ASP A 435 -0.54 35.06 38.80
C ASP A 435 0.72 34.91 39.67
N SER A 436 1.27 33.69 39.79
CA SER A 436 2.54 33.46 40.49
C SER A 436 3.70 34.25 39.91
N ILE A 437 3.86 34.29 38.57
CA ILE A 437 4.93 35.04 37.92
C ILE A 437 4.75 36.55 38.13
N GLN A 438 3.52 37.07 37.98
CA GLN A 438 3.21 38.48 38.15
C GLN A 438 3.54 38.95 39.57
N GLU A 439 3.08 38.22 40.59
CA GLU A 439 3.36 38.56 41.99
C GLU A 439 4.86 38.46 42.31
N GLY A 440 5.54 37.42 41.81
CA GLY A 440 6.98 37.26 42.00
C GLY A 440 7.80 38.42 41.42
N LEU A 441 7.49 38.85 40.20
CA LEU A 441 8.13 40.01 39.57
C LEU A 441 7.84 41.31 40.33
N SER A 442 6.59 41.55 40.74
CA SER A 442 6.19 42.76 41.46
C SER A 442 6.83 42.87 42.85
N LYS A 443 7.02 41.75 43.55
CA LYS A 443 7.65 41.67 44.89
C LYS A 443 9.16 41.44 44.82
N ARG A 444 9.73 41.35 43.61
CA ARG A 444 11.17 41.17 43.33
C ARG A 444 11.76 39.91 43.96
N ILE A 445 11.06 38.79 43.77
CA ILE A 445 11.45 37.47 44.25
C ILE A 445 11.44 36.43 43.13
N THR A 446 12.35 35.47 43.21
CA THR A 446 12.44 34.36 42.26
C THR A 446 11.19 33.49 42.34
N THR A 447 10.58 33.21 41.18
CA THR A 447 9.47 32.25 41.07
C THR A 447 9.98 30.90 40.58
N LEU A 448 9.68 29.83 41.31
CA LEU A 448 10.01 28.44 40.99
C LEU A 448 8.83 27.77 40.28
N LEU A 449 9.05 27.26 39.06
CA LEU A 449 8.01 26.60 38.26
C LEU A 449 8.58 25.60 37.25
N ALA A 450 7.73 24.72 36.72
CA ALA A 450 8.07 23.76 35.67
C ALA A 450 7.52 24.09 34.27
N HIS A 451 6.84 25.23 34.12
CA HIS A 451 6.14 25.60 32.88
C HIS A 451 7.08 26.25 31.84
N SER A 452 8.02 25.45 31.30
CA SER A 452 9.06 25.94 30.38
C SER A 452 8.52 26.64 29.15
N HIS A 453 7.47 26.11 28.50
CA HIS A 453 6.89 26.71 27.30
C HIS A 453 6.37 28.13 27.54
N GLY A 454 5.74 28.35 28.69
CA GLY A 454 5.24 29.66 29.07
C GLY A 454 6.34 30.66 29.42
N VAL A 455 7.43 30.21 30.05
CA VAL A 455 8.60 31.07 30.28
C VAL A 455 9.27 31.44 28.96
N HIS A 456 9.40 30.51 28.02
CA HIS A 456 9.90 30.82 26.68
C HIS A 456 8.98 31.81 25.94
N GLU A 457 7.67 31.63 26.01
CA GLU A 457 6.67 32.55 25.44
C GLU A 457 6.79 33.96 26.04
N LEU A 458 6.93 34.07 27.36
CA LEU A 458 7.14 35.34 28.05
C LEU A 458 8.43 36.03 27.62
N LEU A 459 9.54 35.29 27.54
CA LEU A 459 10.83 35.86 27.14
C LEU A 459 10.83 36.28 25.66
N GLU A 460 10.23 35.48 24.77
CA GLU A 460 10.07 35.82 23.35
C GLU A 460 9.27 37.13 23.19
N LYS A 461 8.21 37.29 24.00
CA LYS A 461 7.38 38.50 24.04
C LYS A 461 8.10 39.70 24.64
N ALA A 462 8.89 39.48 25.69
CA ALA A 462 9.57 40.56 26.40
C ALA A 462 10.51 41.33 25.48
N GLY A 463 11.31 40.66 24.66
CA GLY A 463 12.34 41.36 23.88
C GLY A 463 13.73 41.17 24.47
N PRO A 464 14.78 41.61 23.77
CA PRO A 464 16.14 41.63 24.29
C PRO A 464 16.23 42.46 25.59
N MET A 465 17.19 42.12 26.47
CA MET A 465 17.36 42.84 27.73
C MET A 465 17.73 44.31 27.51
N SER A 466 16.92 45.22 28.06
CA SER A 466 17.21 46.64 28.12
C SER A 466 17.89 47.02 29.44
N GLY A 467 19.02 47.74 29.37
CA GLY A 467 19.69 48.29 30.55
C GLY A 467 20.63 47.31 31.28
N THR A 468 20.77 47.47 32.59
CA THR A 468 21.68 46.66 33.43
C THR A 468 21.11 45.26 33.67
N PRO A 469 21.96 44.20 33.68
CA PRO A 469 21.51 42.83 33.96
C PRO A 469 21.07 42.67 35.42
N LEU A 470 20.15 41.73 35.67
CA LEU A 470 19.70 41.40 37.02
C LEU A 470 20.79 40.67 37.82
N ASN A 471 20.93 41.04 39.11
CA ASN A 471 21.86 40.38 40.04
C ASN A 471 21.35 39.01 40.54
N HIS A 472 20.05 38.74 40.39
CA HIS A 472 19.40 37.48 40.77
C HIS A 472 18.57 36.94 39.60
N SER A 473 18.31 35.64 39.60
CA SER A 473 17.40 35.02 38.63
C SER A 473 15.96 35.34 38.97
N ALA A 474 15.21 35.91 38.03
CA ALA A 474 13.80 36.24 38.23
C ALA A 474 12.91 34.98 38.20
N LEU A 475 13.27 34.01 37.36
CA LEU A 475 12.56 32.75 37.20
C LEU A 475 13.52 31.58 37.40
N TRP A 476 13.04 30.53 38.05
CA TRP A 476 13.76 29.28 38.17
C TRP A 476 12.94 28.15 37.55
N LEU A 477 13.44 27.62 36.44
CA LEU A 477 12.84 26.50 35.72
C LEU A 477 13.39 25.17 36.23
N ILE A 478 12.49 24.37 36.80
CA ILE A 478 12.70 22.97 37.16
C ILE A 478 12.07 22.05 36.11
N GLN A 479 12.55 20.81 36.00
CA GLN A 479 11.89 19.84 35.14
C GLN A 479 10.51 19.46 35.72
N PRO A 480 9.49 19.24 34.87
CA PRO A 480 8.15 18.89 35.35
C PRO A 480 8.15 17.53 36.05
N ARG A 481 7.87 17.56 37.36
CA ARG A 481 7.81 16.38 38.23
C ARG A 481 6.39 15.84 38.41
N SER A 482 5.36 16.58 37.98
CA SER A 482 3.95 16.19 38.10
C SER A 482 3.40 15.59 36.79
N PHE A 483 2.71 14.45 36.90
CA PHE A 483 1.92 13.76 35.85
C PHE A 483 2.18 14.24 34.42
N VAL A 484 3.28 13.77 33.82
CA VAL A 484 3.83 14.33 32.58
C VAL A 484 2.85 14.20 31.40
N SER A 485 2.20 15.31 31.06
CA SER A 485 1.57 15.54 29.75
C SER A 485 2.57 16.17 28.77
N LYS A 486 3.62 15.42 28.41
CA LYS A 486 4.65 15.69 27.38
C LYS A 486 5.44 17.00 27.45
N THR A 487 6.75 16.88 27.35
CA THR A 487 7.61 17.71 26.47
C THR A 487 8.32 16.81 25.45
N PRO A 488 8.62 17.33 24.24
CA PRO A 488 9.12 16.55 23.13
C PRO A 488 10.63 16.37 23.25
N GLU A 489 11.13 15.14 23.15
CA GLU A 489 12.36 14.80 22.40
C GLU A 489 12.67 13.30 22.55
N SER A 490 12.16 12.52 21.60
CA SER A 490 13.10 11.78 20.78
C SER A 490 12.76 12.13 19.34
N LEU A 491 13.74 12.72 18.65
CA LEU A 491 13.73 12.67 17.20
C LEU A 491 13.51 11.21 16.81
N PRO A 492 12.67 10.93 15.81
CA PRO A 492 12.69 9.64 15.16
C PRO A 492 14.12 9.40 14.67
N ILE A 493 14.65 8.21 14.93
CA ILE A 493 15.70 7.67 14.09
C ILE A 493 15.16 7.74 12.67
N LEU A 494 15.72 8.66 11.88
CA LEU A 494 15.52 8.78 10.45
C LEU A 494 16.11 7.51 9.82
N HIS A 495 15.34 6.43 9.80
CA HIS A 495 15.39 5.53 8.67
C HIS A 495 14.79 6.30 7.49
N THR A 496 15.68 7.01 6.80
CA THR A 496 15.43 7.52 5.46
C THR A 496 15.26 6.31 4.53
N SER A 497 14.03 5.83 4.38
CA SER A 497 13.63 5.22 3.11
C SER A 497 13.48 6.36 2.09
N ARG A 498 14.62 6.86 1.59
CA ARG A 498 14.64 7.60 0.33
C ARG A 498 14.33 6.60 -0.76
N PHE A 499 13.19 6.75 -1.43
CA PHE A 499 13.04 6.69 -2.89
C PHE A 499 11.57 6.90 -3.24
N SER A 500 11.19 8.15 -3.42
CA SER A 500 10.16 8.63 -4.35
C SER A 500 10.05 10.15 -4.16
N ASP A 501 9.83 10.85 -5.26
CA ASP A 501 9.50 12.28 -5.36
C ASP A 501 10.68 13.24 -5.52
N LEU A 502 11.23 13.23 -6.73
CA LEU A 502 11.64 14.46 -7.40
C LEU A 502 11.23 14.41 -8.88
N MET A 503 10.06 14.95 -9.24
CA MET A 503 9.81 15.78 -10.44
C MET A 503 8.31 15.97 -10.77
N ARG A 504 7.98 17.24 -11.09
CA ARG A 504 6.86 17.80 -11.87
C ARG A 504 5.51 18.20 -11.21
N THR A 505 5.42 19.54 -11.10
CA THR A 505 4.31 20.43 -11.51
C THR A 505 3.05 20.56 -10.65
N THR A 506 2.66 21.82 -10.48
CA THR A 506 1.93 22.42 -9.37
C THR A 506 0.40 22.43 -9.49
N SER A 507 -0.20 21.81 -10.52
CA SER A 507 -1.66 21.75 -10.69
C SER A 507 -2.34 20.54 -10.00
N LEU A 508 -1.57 19.50 -9.62
CA LEU A 508 -2.10 18.29 -8.97
C LEU A 508 -2.27 18.39 -7.44
N ARG A 509 -1.87 19.51 -6.81
CA ARG A 509 -1.76 19.62 -5.33
C ARG A 509 -3.08 19.52 -4.55
N ARG A 510 -4.23 19.87 -5.12
CA ARG A 510 -5.53 19.72 -4.41
C ARG A 510 -6.06 18.28 -4.46
N ALA A 511 -5.88 17.61 -5.59
CA ALA A 511 -6.20 16.20 -5.74
C ALA A 511 -5.24 15.35 -4.90
N HIS A 512 -3.94 15.66 -4.94
CA HIS A 512 -2.90 14.92 -4.20
C HIS A 512 -2.94 15.14 -2.68
N GLN A 513 -3.38 16.29 -2.16
CA GLN A 513 -3.59 16.47 -0.71
C GLN A 513 -4.89 15.83 -0.20
N ARG A 514 -5.90 15.64 -1.06
CA ARG A 514 -7.06 14.79 -0.77
C ARG A 514 -6.65 13.32 -0.86
N TRP A 515 -5.88 12.95 -1.87
CA TRP A 515 -5.32 11.62 -2.06
C TRP A 515 -4.36 11.24 -0.94
N LEU A 516 -3.49 12.12 -0.45
CA LEU A 516 -2.63 11.90 0.72
C LEU A 516 -3.42 11.79 2.02
N ARG A 517 -4.56 12.47 2.16
CA ARG A 517 -5.47 12.28 3.30
C ARG A 517 -6.19 10.95 3.23
N VAL A 518 -6.63 10.55 2.05
CA VAL A 518 -7.20 9.22 1.77
C VAL A 518 -6.14 8.13 1.94
N TRP A 519 -4.89 8.38 1.54
CA TRP A 519 -3.74 7.50 1.67
C TRP A 519 -3.32 7.35 3.13
N ASN A 520 -3.22 8.45 3.89
CA ASN A 520 -2.98 8.40 5.34
C ASN A 520 -4.16 7.78 6.12
N TRP A 521 -5.36 7.76 5.53
CA TRP A 521 -6.53 7.06 6.07
C TRP A 521 -6.50 5.56 5.69
N LEU A 522 -6.10 5.21 4.45
CA LEU A 522 -5.91 3.85 3.93
C LEU A 522 -4.69 3.13 4.53
N GLN A 523 -3.63 3.86 4.88
CA GLN A 523 -2.44 3.34 5.57
C GLN A 523 -2.74 2.79 6.98
N GLY A 524 -3.99 2.95 7.44
CA GLY A 524 -4.37 2.53 8.76
C GLY A 524 -3.73 3.39 9.87
N PRO A 525 -4.21 3.25 11.11
CA PRO A 525 -3.59 3.88 12.27
C PRO A 525 -2.18 3.31 12.53
N ARG A 526 -1.24 4.17 12.93
CA ARG A 526 0.08 3.74 13.42
C ARG A 526 -0.12 2.77 14.59
N VAL A 527 0.27 1.51 14.39
CA VAL A 527 0.24 0.48 15.44
C VAL A 527 1.13 0.94 16.60
N PRO A 528 0.69 0.81 17.86
CA PRO A 528 1.49 1.18 19.02
C PRO A 528 2.80 0.37 19.09
N VAL A 529 3.74 0.88 19.89
CA VAL A 529 5.08 0.34 20.16
C VAL A 529 5.11 -1.19 20.10
N GLN A 530 6.00 -1.70 19.26
CA GLN A 530 6.25 -3.12 19.00
C GLN A 530 6.34 -3.90 20.31
N HIS A 531 5.30 -4.65 20.65
CA HIS A 531 5.30 -5.53 21.82
C HIS A 531 6.02 -6.82 21.45
N THR A 532 7.12 -7.13 22.15
CA THR A 532 7.80 -8.43 22.02
C THR A 532 6.99 -9.50 22.75
N ILE A 533 6.66 -10.60 22.06
CA ILE A 533 5.97 -11.72 22.67
C ILE A 533 6.95 -12.45 23.60
N ARG A 534 6.61 -12.52 24.89
CA ARG A 534 7.36 -13.31 25.87
C ARG A 534 6.71 -14.69 26.02
N HIS A 535 7.53 -15.71 26.24
CA HIS A 535 7.03 -16.99 26.72
C HIS A 535 6.33 -16.82 28.07
N TYR A 536 5.24 -17.57 28.27
CA TYR A 536 4.65 -17.67 29.60
C TYR A 536 5.67 -18.28 30.57
N PRO A 537 5.70 -17.86 31.85
CA PRO A 537 6.64 -18.40 32.83
C PRO A 537 6.58 -19.92 32.98
N TRP A 538 5.40 -20.51 32.75
CA TRP A 538 5.12 -21.95 32.83
C TRP A 538 5.26 -22.68 31.48
N TRP A 539 5.68 -22.00 30.40
CA TRP A 539 5.75 -22.60 29.07
C TRP A 539 6.93 -23.59 28.96
N PRO A 540 6.70 -24.91 28.76
CA PRO A 540 7.75 -25.92 28.85
C PRO A 540 8.79 -25.80 27.74
N TRP A 541 8.44 -25.17 26.61
CA TRP A 541 9.30 -25.05 25.44
C TRP A 541 10.36 -23.97 25.58
N LYS A 542 10.29 -23.07 26.57
CA LYS A 542 11.27 -21.98 26.72
C LYS A 542 12.72 -22.50 26.83
N ARG A 543 12.93 -23.63 27.52
CA ARG A 543 14.26 -24.25 27.64
C ARG A 543 14.73 -24.86 26.32
N LEU A 544 13.82 -25.53 25.63
CA LEU A 544 14.05 -26.11 24.30
C LEU A 544 14.40 -25.02 23.28
N GLU A 545 13.64 -23.93 23.27
CA GLU A 545 13.83 -22.75 22.42
C GLU A 545 15.21 -22.13 22.61
N ASN A 546 15.61 -21.91 23.87
CA ASN A 546 16.92 -21.38 24.20
C ASN A 546 18.06 -22.31 23.77
N ALA A 547 17.92 -23.62 24.03
CA ALA A 547 18.90 -24.62 23.60
C ALA A 547 19.00 -24.68 22.07
N TRP A 548 17.87 -24.64 21.37
CA TRP A 548 17.82 -24.64 19.90
C TRP A 548 18.44 -23.39 19.30
N MET A 549 18.15 -22.21 19.88
CA MET A 549 18.76 -20.95 19.45
C MET A 549 20.28 -20.96 19.65
N GLN A 550 20.78 -21.57 20.73
CA GLN A 550 22.22 -21.72 20.96
C GLN A 550 22.85 -22.68 19.93
N TRP A 551 22.21 -23.82 19.68
CA TRP A 551 22.69 -24.82 18.72
C TRP A 551 22.73 -24.30 17.28
N THR A 552 21.70 -23.55 16.87
CA THR A 552 21.60 -22.98 15.52
C THR A 552 22.30 -21.62 15.36
N LYS A 553 22.78 -21.01 16.45
CA LYS A 553 23.45 -19.68 16.45
C LYS A 553 24.56 -19.53 15.41
N PRO A 554 25.38 -20.55 15.08
CA PRO A 554 26.43 -20.42 14.07
C PRO A 554 25.89 -20.18 12.66
N LEU A 555 24.73 -20.79 12.33
CA LEU A 555 24.10 -20.77 11.01
C LEU A 555 23.00 -19.71 10.88
N ALA A 556 22.47 -19.22 12.00
CA ALA A 556 21.44 -18.20 12.01
C ALA A 556 21.98 -16.85 11.51
N TRP A 557 21.15 -16.09 10.80
CA TRP A 557 21.50 -14.71 10.43
C TRP A 557 21.67 -13.85 11.67
N LYS A 558 22.75 -13.07 11.72
CA LYS A 558 23.10 -12.18 12.83
C LYS A 558 22.96 -10.74 12.36
N VAL A 559 22.38 -9.90 13.19
CA VAL A 559 22.35 -8.45 12.94
C VAL A 559 23.80 -7.94 12.93
N PRO A 560 24.28 -7.34 11.82
CA PRO A 560 25.59 -6.70 11.81
C PRO A 560 25.62 -5.59 12.87
N PRO A 561 26.67 -5.50 13.72
CA PRO A 561 26.79 -4.42 14.68
C PRO A 561 26.63 -3.07 13.97
N GLN A 562 25.71 -2.23 14.45
CA GLN A 562 25.64 -0.85 14.00
C GLN A 562 26.94 -0.17 14.42
N TRP A 563 27.50 0.67 13.54
CA TRP A 563 28.61 1.54 13.91
C TRP A 563 28.11 2.48 15.01
N GLU A 564 28.33 2.12 16.27
CA GLU A 564 28.28 3.05 17.39
C GLU A 564 29.47 3.99 17.22
N VAL A 565 29.20 5.23 16.83
CA VAL A 565 30.18 6.30 17.01
C VAL A 565 30.33 6.47 18.52
N ASN A 566 31.40 5.89 19.06
CA ASN A 566 31.99 6.11 20.38
C ASN A 566 31.25 5.52 21.59
N SER A 567 31.45 4.22 21.84
CA SER A 567 31.62 3.74 23.22
C SER A 567 33.10 3.91 23.61
N VAL A 568 33.44 5.02 24.27
CA VAL A 568 34.77 5.17 24.89
C VAL A 568 34.84 4.18 26.06
N PRO A 569 35.81 3.24 26.11
CA PRO A 569 35.99 2.37 27.26
C PRO A 569 36.42 3.21 28.46
N SER A 570 35.77 3.04 29.60
CA SER A 570 36.01 3.80 30.82
C SER A 570 37.24 3.34 31.62
N ASN A 571 38.29 2.84 30.96
CA ASN A 571 39.53 2.43 31.62
C ASN A 571 40.72 2.55 30.66
N MET A 572 41.39 3.70 30.66
CA MET A 572 42.84 3.78 30.42
C MET A 572 43.34 5.14 30.91
N GLU A 573 43.93 5.12 32.10
CA GLU A 573 44.91 6.10 32.55
C GLU A 573 46.16 6.01 31.65
N ASP A 574 46.74 7.18 31.36
CA ASP A 574 48.13 7.41 31.00
C ASP A 574 48.75 6.57 29.86
N ILE A 575 48.55 6.99 28.61
CA ILE A 575 49.50 6.69 27.52
C ILE A 575 49.70 7.95 26.66
N GLU A 576 50.96 8.39 26.53
CA GLU A 576 51.41 9.46 25.65
C GLU A 576 50.92 9.27 24.20
N MET A 577 50.30 10.30 23.63
CA MET A 577 49.87 10.29 22.23
C MET A 577 51.07 10.54 21.30
N GLU A 578 51.55 9.49 20.64
CA GLU A 578 52.25 9.60 19.36
C GLU A 578 51.32 10.14 18.26
N PRO A 579 51.87 10.81 17.22
CA PRO A 579 51.07 11.42 16.16
C PRO A 579 50.41 10.35 15.28
N VAL A 580 49.10 10.19 15.41
CA VAL A 580 48.31 9.32 14.54
C VAL A 580 48.14 9.98 13.16
N SER A 581 48.61 9.24 12.15
CA SER A 581 48.44 9.33 10.70
C SER A 581 47.10 9.93 10.20
N PRO A 582 47.06 10.47 8.96
CA PRO A 582 45.91 11.21 8.43
C PRO A 582 44.62 10.37 8.34
N LEU A 583 43.48 11.01 8.69
CA LEU A 583 42.11 10.47 8.66
C LEU A 583 41.75 9.82 7.29
N PRO A 584 41.10 8.65 7.27
CA PRO A 584 40.69 7.98 6.03
C PRO A 584 39.54 8.74 5.33
N GLY A 585 39.61 8.80 3.99
CA GLY A 585 38.72 9.57 3.13
C GLY A 585 37.23 9.26 3.25
N GLN A 586 36.39 10.27 2.97
CA GLN A 586 34.93 10.17 2.95
C GLN A 586 34.45 9.10 1.96
N SER A 587 33.90 8.00 2.46
CA SER A 587 33.36 6.92 1.62
C SER A 587 32.04 7.30 0.92
N THR A 588 31.92 6.95 -0.37
CA THR A 588 30.74 7.22 -1.22
C THR A 588 29.47 6.50 -0.74
N ILE A 589 28.27 6.90 -1.19
CA ILE A 589 27.01 6.18 -0.87
C ILE A 589 27.07 4.73 -1.37
N GLY A 590 27.66 4.53 -2.55
CA GLY A 590 27.95 3.20 -3.09
C GLY A 590 28.89 2.42 -2.17
N GLU A 591 29.98 3.02 -1.69
CA GLU A 591 30.89 2.38 -0.74
C GLU A 591 30.26 2.13 0.62
N ARG A 592 29.36 2.98 1.15
CA ARG A 592 28.65 2.69 2.41
C ARG A 592 27.64 1.56 2.26
N TRP A 593 26.96 1.51 1.12
CA TRP A 593 26.07 0.39 0.78
C TRP A 593 26.88 -0.89 0.59
N TRP A 594 27.99 -0.81 -0.14
CA TRP A 594 28.90 -1.93 -0.39
C TRP A 594 29.62 -2.39 0.88
N TYR A 595 30.01 -1.47 1.74
CA TYR A 595 30.55 -1.74 3.06
C TYR A 595 29.53 -2.43 3.96
N LYS A 596 28.25 -2.02 3.94
CA LYS A 596 27.19 -2.74 4.67
C LYS A 596 27.01 -4.17 4.17
N ILE A 597 27.05 -4.37 2.85
CA ILE A 597 26.96 -5.70 2.24
C ILE A 597 28.19 -6.53 2.57
N GLU A 598 29.39 -5.96 2.42
CA GLU A 598 30.65 -6.62 2.73
C GLU A 598 30.73 -6.98 4.21
N HIS A 599 30.28 -6.10 5.10
CA HIS A 599 30.25 -6.34 6.53
C HIS A 599 29.21 -7.40 6.91
N ASP A 600 28.01 -7.36 6.32
CA ASP A 600 27.01 -8.42 6.51
C ASP A 600 27.52 -9.76 5.98
N LEU A 601 28.10 -9.79 4.78
CA LEU A 601 28.73 -10.97 4.21
C LEU A 601 29.86 -11.48 5.10
N ARG A 602 30.72 -10.63 5.66
CA ARG A 602 31.79 -11.07 6.58
C ARG A 602 31.22 -11.60 7.90
N CYS A 603 30.22 -10.94 8.48
CA CYS A 603 29.58 -11.37 9.72
C CYS A 603 28.74 -12.66 9.57
N ASN A 604 28.12 -12.83 8.41
CA ASN A 604 27.14 -13.88 8.10
C ASN A 604 27.59 -14.78 6.94
N TRP A 605 28.88 -14.90 6.65
CA TRP A 605 29.37 -15.61 5.46
C TRP A 605 28.91 -17.06 5.43
N LEU A 606 28.95 -17.75 6.57
CA LEU A 606 28.52 -19.14 6.70
C LEU A 606 27.00 -19.26 6.49
N HIS A 607 26.22 -18.32 7.02
CA HIS A 607 24.77 -18.27 6.81
C HIS A 607 24.45 -18.12 5.32
N TRP A 608 25.05 -17.14 4.65
CA TRP A 608 24.84 -16.89 3.23
C TRP A 608 25.32 -18.06 2.35
N LEU A 609 26.47 -18.66 2.67
CA LEU A 609 26.98 -19.82 1.94
C LEU A 609 26.01 -21.00 2.02
N VAL A 610 25.54 -21.33 3.22
CA VAL A 610 24.59 -22.45 3.41
C VAL A 610 23.24 -22.12 2.79
N LEU A 611 22.72 -20.89 2.99
CA LEU A 611 21.45 -20.45 2.42
C LEU A 611 21.46 -20.50 0.88
N CYS A 612 22.48 -19.95 0.23
CA CYS A 612 22.63 -19.98 -1.22
C CYS A 612 22.78 -21.41 -1.74
N SER A 613 23.58 -22.25 -1.06
CA SER A 613 23.75 -23.67 -1.43
C SER A 613 22.42 -24.43 -1.34
N VAL A 614 21.66 -24.20 -0.27
CA VAL A 614 20.32 -24.77 -0.08
C VAL A 614 19.36 -24.29 -1.16
N CYS A 615 19.29 -22.99 -1.45
CA CYS A 615 18.39 -22.44 -2.47
C CYS A 615 18.74 -22.96 -3.87
N VAL A 616 20.03 -23.06 -4.23
CA VAL A 616 20.46 -23.59 -5.53
C VAL A 616 20.17 -25.08 -5.65
N ALA A 617 20.50 -25.87 -4.63
CA ALA A 617 20.21 -27.31 -4.61
C ALA A 617 18.70 -27.57 -4.66
N TRP A 618 17.91 -26.78 -3.93
CA TRP A 618 16.46 -26.87 -3.93
C TRP A 618 15.88 -26.53 -5.30
N LEU A 619 16.28 -25.42 -5.91
CA LEU A 619 15.81 -25.02 -7.24
C LEU A 619 16.14 -26.09 -8.30
N PHE A 620 17.36 -26.63 -8.30
CA PHE A 620 17.77 -27.67 -9.23
C PHE A 620 16.99 -28.97 -9.02
N ALA A 621 16.87 -29.44 -7.77
CA ALA A 621 16.12 -30.63 -7.43
C ALA A 621 14.64 -30.49 -7.77
N PHE A 622 14.04 -29.32 -7.47
CA PHE A 622 12.64 -29.04 -7.78
C PHE A 622 12.41 -28.99 -9.29
N ALA A 623 13.22 -28.25 -10.05
CA ALA A 623 13.11 -28.18 -11.51
C ALA A 623 13.27 -29.56 -12.17
N SER A 624 14.23 -30.37 -11.71
CA SER A 624 14.42 -31.74 -12.20
C SER A 624 13.21 -32.63 -11.90
N LEU A 625 12.65 -32.56 -10.68
CA LEU A 625 11.45 -33.33 -10.34
C LEU A 625 10.23 -32.88 -11.14
N VAL A 626 10.03 -31.58 -11.36
CA VAL A 626 8.95 -31.05 -12.22
C VAL A 626 9.11 -31.55 -13.66
N HIS A 627 10.31 -31.46 -14.22
CA HIS A 627 10.61 -31.99 -15.56
C HIS A 627 10.27 -33.47 -15.67
N ASN A 628 10.78 -34.28 -14.72
CA ASN A 628 10.56 -35.72 -14.71
C ASN A 628 9.09 -36.11 -14.50
N THR A 629 8.33 -35.32 -13.73
CA THR A 629 6.94 -35.63 -13.38
C THR A 629 5.98 -35.28 -14.52
N TRP A 630 6.24 -34.22 -15.28
CA TRP A 630 5.27 -33.68 -16.25
C TRP A 630 5.73 -33.75 -17.70
N PHE A 631 7.03 -33.79 -17.97
CA PHE A 631 7.58 -33.59 -19.33
C PHE A 631 8.47 -34.73 -19.83
N SER A 632 8.84 -35.70 -18.99
CA SER A 632 9.76 -36.80 -19.36
C SER A 632 9.11 -38.17 -19.55
N SER A 633 7.79 -38.29 -19.41
CA SER A 633 7.11 -39.60 -19.56
C SER A 633 7.19 -40.11 -20.99
N THR A 634 7.48 -41.40 -21.17
CA THR A 634 7.51 -42.05 -22.48
C THR A 634 6.88 -43.44 -22.42
N VAL A 635 6.23 -43.84 -23.51
CA VAL A 635 5.54 -45.12 -23.64
C VAL A 635 6.06 -45.82 -24.89
N LEU A 636 6.45 -47.09 -24.77
CA LEU A 636 6.85 -47.92 -25.90
C LEU A 636 5.61 -48.58 -26.52
N THR A 637 5.28 -48.17 -27.74
CA THR A 637 4.23 -48.72 -28.60
C THR A 637 4.84 -49.60 -29.69
N GLU A 638 3.99 -50.22 -30.53
CA GLU A 638 4.43 -50.96 -31.72
C GLU A 638 5.19 -50.08 -32.73
N ASN A 639 4.94 -48.76 -32.71
CA ASN A 639 5.57 -47.80 -33.62
C ASN A 639 6.86 -47.18 -33.04
N GLY A 640 7.24 -47.52 -31.81
CA GLY A 640 8.41 -46.99 -31.11
C GLY A 640 8.08 -46.24 -29.83
N TRP A 641 8.99 -45.39 -29.37
CA TRP A 641 8.77 -44.56 -28.18
C TRP A 641 7.93 -43.34 -28.53
N GLU A 642 6.79 -43.20 -27.87
CA GLU A 642 5.87 -42.08 -28.03
C GLU A 642 5.73 -41.29 -26.70
N THR A 643 5.48 -39.99 -26.82
CA THR A 643 5.18 -39.11 -25.68
C THR A 643 3.68 -39.12 -25.38
N PRO A 644 3.24 -39.54 -24.19
CA PRO A 644 1.81 -39.61 -23.85
C PRO A 644 1.19 -38.22 -23.71
N GLU A 645 -0.07 -38.08 -24.12
CA GLU A 645 -0.92 -36.94 -23.78
C GLU A 645 -1.23 -36.97 -22.28
N SER A 646 -0.97 -35.88 -21.57
CA SER A 646 -1.29 -35.83 -20.14
C SER A 646 -2.76 -35.49 -19.95
N LEU A 647 -3.48 -36.32 -19.22
CA LEU A 647 -4.93 -36.19 -19.02
C LEU A 647 -5.24 -35.73 -17.59
N ALA A 648 -6.30 -34.93 -17.46
CA ALA A 648 -6.94 -34.68 -16.18
C ALA A 648 -7.79 -35.91 -15.77
N CYS A 649 -8.10 -36.04 -14.49
CA CYS A 649 -8.91 -37.16 -14.00
C CYS A 649 -10.33 -37.19 -14.61
N THR A 650 -10.82 -36.06 -15.10
CA THR A 650 -12.15 -35.89 -15.73
C THR A 650 -12.10 -35.87 -17.27
N SER A 651 -10.94 -36.14 -17.89
CA SER A 651 -10.80 -36.16 -19.35
C SER A 651 -11.62 -37.29 -19.97
N THR A 652 -12.35 -36.98 -21.05
CA THR A 652 -13.20 -37.90 -21.82
C THR A 652 -12.94 -37.71 -23.33
N LYS A 653 -13.41 -38.64 -24.17
CA LYS A 653 -13.43 -38.48 -25.64
C LYS A 653 -14.82 -38.12 -26.18
N TRP A 654 -15.75 -37.80 -25.29
CA TRP A 654 -17.09 -37.36 -25.64
C TRP A 654 -17.59 -36.30 -24.66
N GLY A 655 -17.74 -35.09 -25.16
CA GLY A 655 -18.21 -33.92 -24.43
C GLY A 655 -19.61 -34.07 -23.84
N ARG A 656 -19.97 -33.12 -22.97
CA ARG A 656 -21.27 -33.15 -22.29
C ARG A 656 -22.42 -32.65 -23.16
N ASN A 657 -23.61 -33.25 -23.02
CA ASN A 657 -24.83 -32.80 -23.68
C ASN A 657 -24.60 -32.60 -25.20
N ALA A 658 -24.71 -31.36 -25.68
CA ALA A 658 -24.55 -30.97 -27.07
C ALA A 658 -23.09 -30.66 -27.48
N LEU A 659 -22.09 -30.73 -26.59
CA LEU A 659 -20.71 -30.27 -26.86
C LEU A 659 -19.95 -31.08 -27.92
N CYS A 660 -20.44 -32.25 -28.34
CA CYS A 660 -19.87 -32.98 -29.48
C CYS A 660 -20.50 -32.59 -30.82
N GLY A 661 -21.40 -31.60 -30.83
CA GLY A 661 -22.13 -31.17 -32.01
C GLY A 661 -23.10 -32.22 -32.55
N LEU A 662 -23.76 -31.86 -33.66
CA LEU A 662 -24.75 -32.72 -34.31
C LEU A 662 -24.10 -34.05 -34.73
N ASN A 663 -24.74 -35.16 -34.37
CA ASN A 663 -24.26 -36.53 -34.60
C ASN A 663 -22.87 -36.84 -34.01
N GLY A 664 -22.35 -36.00 -33.11
CA GLY A 664 -21.02 -36.14 -32.53
C GLY A 664 -19.87 -35.68 -33.42
N ASN A 665 -20.15 -34.91 -34.47
CA ASN A 665 -19.17 -34.52 -35.49
C ASN A 665 -17.90 -33.88 -34.90
N ASP A 666 -18.02 -33.14 -33.80
CA ASP A 666 -16.90 -32.41 -33.16
C ASP A 666 -16.02 -33.32 -32.27
N CYS A 667 -16.49 -34.55 -31.99
CA CYS A 667 -15.78 -35.55 -31.19
C CYS A 667 -15.18 -36.69 -32.04
N LYS A 668 -15.13 -36.51 -33.37
CA LYS A 668 -14.43 -37.44 -34.27
C LYS A 668 -12.91 -37.36 -34.06
N PRO A 669 -12.14 -38.43 -34.40
CA PRO A 669 -12.58 -39.70 -35.00
C PRO A 669 -13.06 -40.74 -33.98
N PHE A 670 -14.03 -41.58 -34.37
CA PHE A 670 -14.66 -42.57 -33.48
C PHE A 670 -14.00 -43.95 -33.48
N SER A 671 -13.12 -44.26 -34.44
CA SER A 671 -12.53 -45.59 -34.62
C SER A 671 -11.13 -45.50 -35.24
N ASN A 672 -10.33 -46.56 -35.07
CA ASN A 672 -9.02 -46.73 -35.71
C ASN A 672 -7.98 -45.65 -35.34
N THR A 673 -8.16 -45.04 -34.18
CA THR A 673 -7.17 -44.15 -33.56
C THR A 673 -6.83 -44.66 -32.15
N SER A 674 -5.58 -44.49 -31.78
CA SER A 674 -5.06 -44.80 -30.45
C SER A 674 -4.60 -43.53 -29.77
N LEU A 675 -5.01 -43.34 -28.53
CA LEU A 675 -4.54 -42.30 -27.65
C LEU A 675 -3.51 -42.89 -26.68
N VAL A 676 -2.26 -42.48 -26.79
CA VAL A 676 -1.26 -42.74 -25.76
C VAL A 676 -1.44 -41.67 -24.68
N PHE A 677 -1.72 -42.07 -23.44
CA PHE A 677 -2.06 -41.12 -22.37
C PHE A 677 -1.29 -41.37 -21.08
N ARG A 678 -1.24 -40.34 -20.24
CA ARG A 678 -0.74 -40.36 -18.86
C ARG A 678 -1.81 -39.81 -17.92
N CYS A 679 -2.05 -40.52 -16.83
CA CYS A 679 -2.98 -40.12 -15.77
C CYS A 679 -2.24 -39.81 -14.45
N PRO A 680 -2.64 -38.76 -13.71
CA PRO A 680 -2.11 -38.48 -12.39
C PRO A 680 -2.67 -39.47 -11.34
N SER A 681 -2.11 -39.40 -10.13
CA SER A 681 -2.64 -40.11 -8.97
C SER A 681 -3.96 -39.49 -8.47
N GLY A 682 -4.75 -40.26 -7.73
CA GLY A 682 -5.98 -39.78 -7.09
C GLY A 682 -7.23 -39.74 -7.99
N CYS A 683 -7.15 -40.21 -9.23
CA CYS A 683 -8.32 -40.25 -10.12
C CYS A 683 -9.41 -41.26 -9.70
N GLU A 684 -9.11 -42.18 -8.77
CA GLU A 684 -10.10 -43.13 -8.24
C GLU A 684 -11.19 -42.45 -7.39
N THR A 685 -10.86 -41.36 -6.70
CA THR A 685 -11.78 -40.58 -5.85
C THR A 685 -12.34 -39.34 -6.53
N THR A 686 -11.93 -39.08 -7.78
CA THR A 686 -12.46 -37.94 -8.55
C THR A 686 -13.87 -38.26 -9.02
N THR A 687 -14.82 -37.40 -8.64
CA THR A 687 -16.25 -37.63 -8.88
C THR A 687 -16.87 -36.52 -9.70
N LEU A 688 -18.03 -36.81 -10.30
CA LEU A 688 -18.89 -35.79 -10.89
C LEU A 688 -19.34 -34.78 -9.83
N LEU A 689 -19.21 -33.49 -10.16
CA LEU A 689 -19.68 -32.38 -9.32
C LEU A 689 -21.03 -31.83 -9.78
N ASN A 690 -21.52 -32.28 -10.95
CA ASN A 690 -22.85 -31.98 -11.46
C ASN A 690 -23.50 -33.27 -11.99
N PRO A 691 -24.84 -33.38 -11.90
CA PRO A 691 -25.54 -34.57 -12.37
C PRO A 691 -25.29 -34.86 -13.86
N ARG A 692 -24.79 -36.05 -14.15
CA ARG A 692 -24.61 -36.58 -15.50
C ARG A 692 -25.67 -37.63 -15.79
N THR A 693 -26.39 -37.49 -16.91
CA THR A 693 -27.37 -38.49 -17.30
C THR A 693 -26.78 -39.57 -18.20
N ILE A 694 -27.13 -40.82 -17.92
CA ILE A 694 -26.79 -41.99 -18.73
C ILE A 694 -28.09 -42.79 -18.87
N GLY A 695 -28.59 -42.97 -20.09
CA GLY A 695 -29.85 -43.70 -20.29
C GLY A 695 -31.03 -43.01 -19.60
N SER A 696 -31.70 -43.64 -18.64
CA SER A 696 -32.79 -43.01 -17.87
C SER A 696 -32.34 -42.39 -16.55
N ASP A 697 -31.13 -42.73 -16.10
CA ASP A 697 -30.63 -42.41 -14.77
C ASP A 697 -29.71 -41.19 -14.78
N SER A 698 -29.52 -40.61 -13.60
CA SER A 698 -28.67 -39.45 -13.39
C SER A 698 -27.72 -39.74 -12.24
N TYR A 699 -26.42 -39.61 -12.50
CA TYR A 699 -25.35 -39.93 -11.57
C TYR A 699 -24.63 -38.65 -11.14
N ASN A 700 -24.28 -38.52 -9.87
CA ASN A 700 -23.56 -37.39 -9.30
C ASN A 700 -22.71 -37.89 -8.12
N TYR A 701 -21.61 -37.21 -7.78
CA TYR A 701 -20.70 -37.61 -6.70
C TYR A 701 -20.13 -39.04 -6.83
N VAL A 702 -20.01 -39.53 -8.07
CA VAL A 702 -19.39 -40.81 -8.43
C VAL A 702 -18.41 -40.62 -9.59
N PRO A 703 -17.36 -41.45 -9.75
CA PRO A 703 -16.54 -41.44 -10.96
C PRO A 703 -17.38 -41.85 -12.17
N LEU A 704 -17.30 -41.10 -13.27
CA LEU A 704 -18.07 -41.41 -14.48
C LEU A 704 -17.39 -42.53 -15.27
N VAL A 705 -17.84 -43.77 -15.09
CA VAL A 705 -17.36 -44.94 -15.85
C VAL A 705 -18.56 -45.71 -16.39
N VAL A 706 -18.63 -45.89 -17.71
CA VAL A 706 -19.75 -46.56 -18.39
C VAL A 706 -19.23 -47.70 -19.24
N GLY A 707 -19.73 -48.92 -18.99
CA GLY A 707 -19.24 -50.14 -19.62
C GLY A 707 -17.95 -50.68 -18.98
N GLY A 708 -17.24 -51.54 -19.71
CA GLY A 708 -15.99 -52.15 -19.24
C GLY A 708 -16.14 -53.46 -18.46
N GLY A 709 -17.37 -53.84 -18.09
CA GLY A 709 -17.66 -55.15 -17.51
C GLY A 709 -17.36 -56.28 -18.50
N ASN A 710 -16.90 -57.44 -18.00
CA ASN A 710 -16.63 -58.63 -18.82
C ASN A 710 -15.75 -58.37 -20.07
N SER A 711 -14.79 -57.44 -19.99
CA SER A 711 -13.91 -57.05 -21.12
C SER A 711 -14.64 -56.39 -22.31
N THR A 712 -15.84 -55.87 -22.12
CA THR A 712 -16.54 -54.98 -23.08
C THR A 712 -15.83 -53.62 -23.18
N PRO A 713 -15.99 -52.85 -24.27
CA PRO A 713 -15.43 -51.51 -24.36
C PRO A 713 -16.13 -50.52 -23.40
N TYR A 714 -15.43 -49.45 -23.07
CA TYR A 714 -15.98 -48.31 -22.32
C TYR A 714 -16.64 -47.33 -23.29
N ARG A 715 -17.69 -46.64 -22.84
CA ARG A 715 -18.33 -45.56 -23.60
C ARG A 715 -17.42 -44.32 -23.60
N ALA A 716 -17.36 -43.60 -24.72
CA ALA A 716 -16.38 -42.50 -24.91
C ALA A 716 -16.53 -41.32 -23.94
N ASP A 717 -17.67 -41.17 -23.26
CA ASP A 717 -17.90 -40.14 -22.23
C ASP A 717 -17.46 -40.58 -20.82
N SER A 718 -16.88 -41.77 -20.68
CA SER A 718 -16.26 -42.23 -19.43
C SER A 718 -14.97 -41.49 -19.16
N PHE A 719 -14.69 -41.16 -17.88
CA PHE A 719 -13.40 -40.65 -17.44
C PHE A 719 -12.31 -41.67 -17.75
N ILE A 720 -11.38 -41.31 -18.64
CA ILE A 720 -10.37 -42.24 -19.17
C ILE A 720 -9.49 -42.78 -18.04
N CYS A 721 -9.04 -41.93 -17.12
CA CYS A 721 -8.19 -42.32 -16.01
C CYS A 721 -8.89 -43.24 -15.00
N ALA A 722 -10.14 -42.94 -14.61
CA ALA A 722 -10.93 -43.82 -13.75
C ALA A 722 -11.25 -45.16 -14.44
N SER A 723 -11.51 -45.14 -15.74
CA SER A 723 -11.74 -46.35 -16.55
C SER A 723 -10.46 -47.20 -16.66
N ALA A 724 -9.28 -46.58 -16.77
CA ALA A 724 -8.01 -47.28 -16.82
C ALA A 724 -7.65 -47.95 -15.48
N LEU A 725 -8.00 -47.30 -14.36
CA LEU A 725 -7.94 -47.89 -13.01
C LEU A 725 -8.92 -49.06 -12.87
N HIS A 726 -10.18 -48.86 -13.30
CA HIS A 726 -11.21 -49.91 -13.32
C HIS A 726 -10.73 -51.13 -14.12
N ALA A 727 -10.12 -50.91 -15.29
CA ALA A 727 -9.53 -51.96 -16.13
C ALA A 727 -8.23 -52.59 -15.57
N GLY A 728 -7.60 -51.98 -14.56
CA GLY A 728 -6.32 -52.43 -13.98
C GLY A 728 -5.11 -52.21 -14.91
N VAL A 729 -5.20 -51.22 -15.81
CA VAL A 729 -4.12 -50.84 -16.74
C VAL A 729 -3.10 -49.96 -16.04
N ILE A 730 -3.58 -49.09 -15.15
CA ILE A 730 -2.76 -48.22 -14.30
C ILE A 730 -3.09 -48.45 -12.83
N GLY A 731 -2.22 -48.01 -11.92
CA GLY A 731 -2.40 -48.13 -10.47
C GLY A 731 -2.84 -46.81 -9.80
N PRO A 732 -3.11 -46.81 -8.49
CA PRO A 732 -3.60 -45.64 -7.75
C PRO A 732 -2.61 -44.46 -7.74
N LYS A 733 -1.32 -44.71 -8.00
CA LYS A 733 -0.28 -43.68 -8.17
C LYS A 733 -0.24 -43.07 -9.59
N GLY A 734 -1.30 -43.25 -10.38
CA GLY A 734 -1.32 -42.87 -11.78
C GLY A 734 -0.58 -43.88 -12.67
N GLY A 735 -0.37 -43.51 -13.93
CA GLY A 735 0.28 -44.37 -14.91
C GLY A 735 0.10 -43.91 -16.34
N CYS A 736 0.75 -44.60 -17.27
CA CYS A 736 0.52 -44.42 -18.70
C CYS A 736 -0.23 -45.62 -19.28
N GLY A 737 -1.03 -45.39 -20.31
CA GLY A 737 -1.76 -46.43 -21.02
C GLY A 737 -2.05 -46.02 -22.46
N ILE A 738 -2.63 -46.96 -23.22
CA ILE A 738 -3.05 -46.73 -24.59
C ILE A 738 -4.56 -46.99 -24.65
N ALA A 739 -5.34 -46.00 -25.06
CA ALA A 739 -6.78 -46.11 -25.28
C ALA A 739 -7.06 -46.15 -26.78
N ARG A 740 -7.57 -47.29 -27.27
CA ARG A 740 -7.89 -47.50 -28.67
C ARG A 740 -9.38 -47.32 -28.92
N MET A 741 -9.71 -46.47 -29.88
CA MET A 741 -11.08 -46.20 -30.29
C MET A 741 -11.63 -47.36 -31.14
N MET A 742 -12.78 -47.89 -30.72
CA MET A 742 -13.40 -49.10 -31.26
C MET A 742 -14.63 -48.83 -32.13
N GLY A 743 -15.05 -47.56 -32.27
CA GLY A 743 -16.24 -47.18 -33.03
C GLY A 743 -17.55 -47.39 -32.26
N ALA A 744 -18.64 -47.52 -33.01
CA ALA A 744 -19.98 -47.69 -32.45
C ALA A 744 -20.09 -49.02 -31.68
N TYR A 745 -20.74 -48.97 -30.53
CA TYR A 745 -20.97 -50.14 -29.67
C TYR A 745 -22.35 -50.09 -29.01
N THR A 746 -22.81 -51.24 -28.52
CA THR A 746 -24.11 -51.41 -27.86
C THR A 746 -24.01 -52.34 -26.67
N ASN A 747 -24.94 -52.24 -25.72
CA ASN A 747 -24.97 -53.05 -24.49
C ASN A 747 -23.67 -52.96 -23.68
N PHE A 748 -23.36 -51.76 -23.21
CA PHE A 748 -22.28 -51.54 -22.26
C PHE A 748 -22.65 -52.16 -20.91
N GLU A 749 -21.87 -53.15 -20.46
CA GLU A 749 -22.10 -53.84 -19.19
C GLU A 749 -21.36 -53.13 -18.05
N GLY A 750 -22.09 -52.81 -16.98
CA GLY A 750 -21.51 -52.28 -15.75
C GLY A 750 -21.08 -53.40 -14.80
N GLN A 751 -19.95 -53.19 -14.12
CA GLN A 751 -19.38 -54.11 -13.14
C GLN A 751 -18.65 -53.31 -12.05
N GLN A 752 -18.56 -53.86 -10.84
CA GLN A 752 -17.62 -53.33 -9.83
C GLN A 752 -16.28 -54.05 -9.95
N GLN A 753 -15.22 -53.30 -10.24
CA GLN A 753 -13.87 -53.83 -10.42
C GLN A 753 -12.82 -52.83 -9.93
N ASN A 754 -11.76 -53.33 -9.29
CA ASN A 754 -10.65 -52.49 -8.77
C ASN A 754 -11.13 -51.28 -7.94
N ASN A 755 -12.14 -51.50 -7.07
CA ASN A 755 -12.77 -50.49 -6.20
C ASN A 755 -13.52 -49.35 -6.92
N ILE A 756 -13.74 -49.45 -8.23
CA ILE A 756 -14.54 -48.51 -9.01
C ILE A 756 -15.79 -49.25 -9.51
N ALA A 757 -16.95 -48.60 -9.46
CA ALA A 757 -18.18 -49.12 -10.05
C ALA A 757 -18.37 -48.49 -11.43
N SER A 758 -18.69 -49.31 -12.44
CA SER A 758 -19.11 -48.85 -13.77
C SER A 758 -20.61 -49.05 -13.98
N PHE A 759 -21.21 -48.15 -14.76
CA PHE A 759 -22.64 -48.14 -15.03
C PHE A 759 -22.98 -48.80 -16.37
N PRO A 760 -24.11 -49.52 -16.48
CA PRO A 760 -24.54 -50.11 -17.73
C PRO A 760 -25.21 -49.08 -18.65
N PHE A 761 -25.18 -49.32 -19.96
CA PHE A 761 -25.96 -48.59 -20.96
C PHE A 761 -26.39 -49.53 -22.10
N HIS A 762 -27.70 -49.69 -22.29
CA HIS A 762 -28.27 -50.68 -23.21
C HIS A 762 -28.52 -50.15 -24.64
N GLY A 763 -28.36 -48.84 -24.86
CA GLY A 763 -28.53 -48.21 -26.17
C GLY A 763 -27.29 -48.36 -27.07
N VAL A 764 -27.42 -47.88 -28.30
CA VAL A 764 -26.29 -47.77 -29.24
C VAL A 764 -25.61 -46.43 -29.06
N PHE A 765 -24.29 -46.43 -28.93
CA PHE A 765 -23.50 -45.22 -28.80
C PHE A 765 -22.40 -45.17 -29.88
N PRO A 766 -22.16 -44.01 -30.52
CA PRO A 766 -21.31 -43.90 -31.71
C PRO A 766 -19.81 -44.09 -31.47
N SER A 767 -19.35 -43.95 -30.22
CA SER A 767 -17.92 -43.95 -29.90
C SER A 767 -17.61 -44.71 -28.61
N SER A 768 -16.66 -45.64 -28.69
CA SER A 768 -16.25 -46.48 -27.58
C SER A 768 -14.75 -46.73 -27.62
N PHE A 769 -14.14 -47.11 -26.50
CA PHE A 769 -12.71 -47.40 -26.44
C PHE A 769 -12.37 -48.60 -25.56
N LYS A 770 -11.24 -49.25 -25.86
CA LYS A 770 -10.61 -50.27 -25.01
C LYS A 770 -9.18 -49.87 -24.68
N PHE A 771 -8.67 -50.41 -23.58
CA PHE A 771 -7.29 -50.20 -23.19
C PHE A 771 -6.39 -51.32 -23.69
N GLU A 772 -5.20 -50.93 -24.16
CA GLU A 772 -4.09 -51.82 -24.47
C GLU A 772 -2.98 -51.58 -23.45
N LYS A 773 -2.27 -52.65 -23.07
CA LYS A 773 -1.14 -52.55 -22.15
C LYS A 773 0.11 -52.13 -22.92
N PRO A 774 0.85 -51.09 -22.49
CA PRO A 774 2.09 -50.71 -23.14
C PRO A 774 3.18 -51.77 -22.96
N MET A 775 4.10 -51.89 -23.93
CA MET A 775 5.21 -52.86 -23.86
C MET A 775 6.22 -52.50 -22.78
N ASN A 776 6.51 -51.20 -22.66
CA ASN A 776 7.36 -50.63 -21.62
C ASN A 776 6.98 -49.17 -21.38
N THR A 777 7.28 -48.65 -20.20
CA THR A 777 6.97 -47.27 -19.80
C THR A 777 8.11 -46.68 -19.00
N SER A 778 8.42 -45.41 -19.21
CA SER A 778 9.39 -44.66 -18.41
C SER A 778 8.75 -43.41 -17.81
N HIS A 779 9.14 -43.07 -16.58
CA HIS A 779 8.65 -41.90 -15.85
C HIS A 779 7.12 -41.76 -15.79
N CYS A 780 6.37 -42.87 -15.79
CA CYS A 780 4.91 -42.89 -15.87
C CYS A 780 4.16 -42.74 -14.53
N THR A 781 4.88 -42.78 -13.41
CA THR A 781 4.32 -42.62 -12.06
C THR A 781 4.15 -41.16 -11.68
N ASP A 782 3.10 -40.85 -10.93
CA ASP A 782 2.94 -39.54 -10.29
C ASP A 782 3.78 -39.49 -9.00
N ASP A 783 4.91 -38.77 -9.06
CA ASP A 783 5.88 -38.66 -7.98
C ASP A 783 5.82 -37.30 -7.25
N ARG A 784 4.69 -36.58 -7.35
CA ARG A 784 4.51 -35.27 -6.71
C ARG A 784 4.81 -35.24 -5.20
N TRP A 785 4.53 -36.33 -4.49
CA TRP A 785 4.83 -36.49 -3.05
C TRP A 785 6.31 -36.21 -2.71
N ARG A 786 7.23 -36.45 -3.65
CA ARG A 786 8.66 -36.13 -3.48
C ARG A 786 8.87 -34.63 -3.41
N MET A 787 8.17 -33.85 -4.24
CA MET A 787 8.22 -32.39 -4.25
C MET A 787 7.56 -31.79 -3.01
N TYR A 788 6.48 -32.39 -2.48
CA TYR A 788 5.93 -32.02 -1.17
C TYR A 788 6.99 -32.18 -0.07
N THR A 789 7.62 -33.35 -0.01
CA THR A 789 8.65 -33.65 1.01
C THR A 789 9.84 -32.71 0.89
N LEU A 790 10.33 -32.49 -0.34
CA LEU A 790 11.42 -31.56 -0.65
C LEU A 790 11.10 -30.15 -0.11
N ASN A 791 9.94 -29.61 -0.48
CA ASN A 791 9.55 -28.25 -0.10
C ASN A 791 9.35 -28.12 1.41
N VAL A 792 8.71 -29.08 2.07
CA VAL A 792 8.53 -29.07 3.53
C VAL A 792 9.88 -29.11 4.26
N VAL A 793 10.79 -30.00 3.85
CA VAL A 793 12.11 -30.16 4.50
C VAL A 793 12.96 -28.90 4.34
N PHE A 794 13.09 -28.37 3.13
CA PHE A 794 13.90 -27.18 2.89
C PHE A 794 13.32 -25.92 3.54
N LEU A 795 12.00 -25.74 3.48
CA LEU A 795 11.34 -24.60 4.12
C LEU A 795 11.43 -24.68 5.65
N ALA A 796 11.31 -25.89 6.23
CA ALA A 796 11.55 -26.12 7.65
C ALA A 796 13.01 -25.84 8.03
N PHE A 797 13.98 -26.29 7.23
CA PHE A 797 15.40 -26.02 7.46
C PHE A 797 15.71 -24.52 7.45
N ILE A 798 15.21 -23.78 6.45
CA ILE A 798 15.39 -22.33 6.38
C ILE A 798 14.74 -21.63 7.58
N THR A 799 13.51 -22.04 7.93
CA THR A 799 12.73 -21.41 9.01
C THR A 799 13.31 -21.67 10.40
N PHE A 800 13.64 -22.93 10.72
CA PHE A 800 14.07 -23.32 12.07
C PHE A 800 15.58 -23.23 12.29
N VAL A 801 16.41 -23.41 11.25
CA VAL A 801 17.87 -23.46 11.36
C VAL A 801 18.50 -22.15 10.88
N LEU A 802 18.29 -21.79 9.60
CA LEU A 802 18.97 -20.63 9.01
C LEU A 802 18.42 -19.30 9.52
N ARG A 803 17.13 -19.23 9.87
CA ARG A 803 16.47 -18.05 10.47
C ARG A 803 16.92 -16.73 9.81
N PRO A 804 16.72 -16.58 8.48
CA PRO A 804 17.08 -15.35 7.79
C PRO A 804 16.19 -14.19 8.24
N MET A 805 16.49 -12.97 7.78
CA MET A 805 15.65 -11.80 8.07
C MET A 805 14.16 -12.06 7.74
N PRO A 806 13.21 -11.59 8.56
CA PRO A 806 11.77 -11.86 8.37
C PRO A 806 11.25 -11.55 6.96
N ILE A 807 11.70 -10.45 6.34
CA ILE A 807 11.34 -10.08 4.97
C ILE A 807 11.83 -11.11 3.94
N PHE A 808 13.04 -11.63 4.09
CA PHE A 808 13.58 -12.65 3.18
C PHE A 808 12.78 -13.94 3.31
N LEU A 809 12.52 -14.36 4.55
CA LEU A 809 11.72 -15.54 4.83
C LEU A 809 10.30 -15.42 4.23
N PHE A 810 9.67 -14.25 4.35
CA PHE A 810 8.39 -13.95 3.71
C PHE A 810 8.40 -14.17 2.19
N TRP A 811 9.42 -13.66 1.49
CA TRP A 811 9.55 -13.87 0.05
C TRP A 811 9.79 -15.33 -0.32
N VAL A 812 10.57 -16.08 0.47
CA VAL A 812 10.75 -17.53 0.27
C VAL A 812 9.39 -18.25 0.36
N PHE A 813 8.60 -17.99 1.40
CA PHE A 813 7.24 -18.54 1.52
C PHE A 813 6.35 -18.15 0.33
N SER A 814 6.36 -16.88 -0.07
CA SER A 814 5.55 -16.37 -1.18
C SER A 814 5.87 -17.10 -2.49
N CYS A 815 7.15 -17.14 -2.87
CA CYS A 815 7.61 -17.77 -4.10
C CYS A 815 7.38 -19.28 -4.09
N VAL A 816 7.79 -19.95 -3.02
CA VAL A 816 7.66 -21.42 -2.91
C VAL A 816 6.19 -21.82 -2.93
N GLY A 817 5.33 -21.12 -2.18
CA GLY A 817 3.89 -21.41 -2.17
C GLY A 817 3.27 -21.26 -3.56
N PHE A 818 3.54 -20.15 -4.25
CA PHE A 818 2.98 -19.89 -5.57
C PHE A 818 3.36 -20.95 -6.61
N TRP A 819 4.64 -21.31 -6.66
CA TRP A 819 5.14 -22.33 -7.59
C TRP A 819 4.75 -23.75 -7.17
N HIS A 820 4.62 -24.01 -5.86
CA HIS A 820 4.14 -25.29 -5.35
C HIS A 820 2.70 -25.57 -5.79
N VAL A 821 1.84 -24.55 -5.77
CA VAL A 821 0.45 -24.69 -6.23
C VAL A 821 0.42 -24.98 -7.72
N ASN A 822 1.03 -24.12 -8.54
CA ASN A 822 1.01 -24.24 -10.01
C ASN A 822 1.67 -25.51 -10.56
N LEU A 823 2.68 -26.07 -9.89
CA LEU A 823 3.50 -27.18 -10.46
C LEU A 823 3.35 -28.51 -9.72
N VAL A 824 2.68 -28.53 -8.56
CA VAL A 824 2.59 -29.73 -7.71
C VAL A 824 1.16 -29.98 -7.26
N SER A 825 0.57 -29.10 -6.45
CA SER A 825 -0.67 -29.42 -5.73
C SER A 825 -1.93 -29.25 -6.58
N GLU A 826 -2.20 -28.04 -7.07
CA GLU A 826 -3.41 -27.67 -7.81
C GLU A 826 -3.00 -26.99 -9.12
N LEU A 827 -2.69 -27.81 -10.11
CA LEU A 827 -2.27 -27.35 -11.43
C LEU A 827 -3.44 -26.64 -12.12
N ARG A 828 -3.14 -25.56 -12.85
CA ARG A 828 -4.12 -24.87 -13.68
C ARG A 828 -4.61 -25.74 -14.84
N ASP A 829 -3.69 -26.51 -15.41
CA ASP A 829 -3.94 -27.49 -16.46
C ASP A 829 -2.89 -28.60 -16.41
N VAL A 830 -3.06 -29.67 -17.19
CA VAL A 830 -2.14 -30.80 -17.27
C VAL A 830 -1.72 -31.02 -18.74
N PRO A 831 -0.43 -30.83 -19.09
CA PRO A 831 0.69 -30.42 -18.23
C PRO A 831 0.56 -28.96 -17.72
N PRO A 832 1.26 -28.59 -16.64
CA PRO A 832 1.13 -27.25 -16.07
C PRO A 832 1.50 -26.14 -17.06
N PRO A 833 0.63 -25.13 -17.27
CA PRO A 833 0.90 -24.02 -18.18
C PRO A 833 1.85 -23.01 -17.50
N ILE A 834 3.15 -23.17 -17.74
CA ILE A 834 4.19 -22.33 -17.12
C ILE A 834 4.01 -20.85 -17.51
N GLY A 835 3.61 -20.56 -18.75
CA GLY A 835 3.42 -19.19 -19.25
C GLY A 835 2.40 -18.39 -18.44
N ASP A 836 1.21 -18.97 -18.21
CA ASP A 836 0.14 -18.31 -17.45
C ASP A 836 0.56 -18.07 -15.99
N ALA A 837 1.22 -19.06 -15.39
CA ALA A 837 1.74 -18.94 -14.02
C ALA A 837 2.80 -17.82 -13.92
N VAL A 838 3.71 -17.69 -14.91
CA VAL A 838 4.69 -16.59 -14.95
C VAL A 838 3.98 -15.24 -15.11
N GLY A 839 2.96 -15.16 -15.96
CA GLY A 839 2.18 -13.94 -16.20
C GLY A 839 1.57 -13.37 -14.91
N ASP A 840 1.00 -14.24 -14.07
CA ASP A 840 0.39 -13.84 -12.80
C ASP A 840 1.39 -13.66 -11.65
N PHE A 841 2.62 -14.18 -11.79
CA PHE A 841 3.62 -14.11 -10.73
C PHE A 841 4.00 -12.66 -10.38
N GLY A 842 4.13 -11.78 -11.38
CA GLY A 842 4.41 -10.34 -11.15
C GLY A 842 3.35 -9.64 -10.30
N PRO A 843 2.06 -9.66 -10.71
CA PRO A 843 0.96 -9.15 -9.89
C PRO A 843 0.88 -9.81 -8.50
N HIS A 844 1.14 -11.12 -8.41
CA HIS A 844 1.23 -11.83 -7.13
C HIS A 844 2.30 -11.22 -6.21
N LEU A 845 3.51 -10.96 -6.72
CA LEU A 845 4.59 -10.33 -5.94
C LEU A 845 4.20 -8.92 -5.48
N PHE A 846 3.50 -8.14 -6.31
CA PHE A 846 3.02 -6.81 -5.92
C PHE A 846 2.02 -6.89 -4.75
N VAL A 847 1.06 -7.81 -4.80
CA VAL A 847 0.11 -8.00 -3.70
C VAL A 847 0.82 -8.53 -2.45
N CYS A 848 1.80 -9.43 -2.58
CA CYS A 848 2.66 -9.87 -1.48
C CYS A 848 3.42 -8.70 -0.83
N PHE A 849 3.94 -7.76 -1.63
CA PHE A 849 4.55 -6.52 -1.11
C PHE A 849 3.55 -5.71 -0.27
N VAL A 850 2.30 -5.57 -0.72
CA VAL A 850 1.23 -4.90 0.04
C VAL A 850 0.90 -5.67 1.32
N ILE A 851 0.73 -6.99 1.27
CA ILE A 851 0.47 -7.84 2.43
C ILE A 851 1.58 -7.70 3.47
N TRP A 852 2.85 -7.70 3.04
CA TRP A 852 3.99 -7.50 3.93
C TRP A 852 3.88 -6.18 4.68
N HIS A 853 3.71 -5.08 3.96
CA HIS A 853 3.72 -3.75 4.56
C HIS A 853 2.44 -3.40 5.34
N VAL A 854 1.28 -3.88 4.92
CA VAL A 854 0.02 -3.56 5.60
C VAL A 854 -0.20 -4.49 6.78
N VAL A 855 0.21 -5.76 6.69
CA VAL A 855 -0.19 -6.81 7.63
C VAL A 855 1.02 -7.46 8.31
N LEU A 856 1.86 -8.18 7.57
CA LEU A 856 2.76 -9.16 8.17
C LEU A 856 3.95 -8.53 8.90
N GLN A 857 4.47 -7.37 8.47
CA GLN A 857 5.54 -6.69 9.19
C GLN A 857 5.12 -6.34 10.63
N HIS A 858 3.85 -6.04 10.88
CA HIS A 858 3.34 -5.72 12.21
C HIS A 858 3.26 -6.95 13.12
N VAL A 859 3.19 -8.16 12.55
CA VAL A 859 3.03 -9.42 13.29
C VAL A 859 4.36 -10.13 13.44
N TRP A 860 5.10 -10.36 12.35
CA TRP A 860 6.27 -11.26 12.32
C TRP A 860 7.40 -10.81 13.24
N TYR A 861 7.75 -9.52 13.25
CA TYR A 861 8.83 -9.01 14.10
C TYR A 861 8.54 -9.19 15.61
N ALA A 862 7.28 -9.33 16.03
CA ALA A 862 6.94 -9.59 17.43
C ALA A 862 7.36 -10.99 17.92
N PHE A 863 7.62 -11.92 16.99
CA PHE A 863 7.95 -13.32 17.23
C PHE A 863 9.43 -13.68 16.95
N GLU A 864 10.29 -12.71 16.64
CA GLU A 864 11.70 -12.95 16.31
C GLU A 864 12.47 -13.69 17.42
N HIS A 865 12.06 -13.51 18.67
CA HIS A 865 12.67 -14.14 19.85
C HIS A 865 12.12 -15.53 20.18
N VAL A 866 11.10 -16.01 19.46
CA VAL A 866 10.43 -17.30 19.67
C VAL A 866 10.31 -18.09 18.34
N PRO A 867 11.45 -18.43 17.69
CA PRO A 867 11.48 -19.00 16.35
C PRO A 867 10.84 -20.39 16.20
N LEU A 868 10.81 -21.22 17.24
CA LEU A 868 10.12 -22.52 17.21
C LEU A 868 8.60 -22.33 17.32
N GLU A 869 8.14 -21.47 18.24
CA GLU A 869 6.72 -21.12 18.36
C GLU A 869 6.22 -20.51 17.05
N PHE A 870 6.97 -19.55 16.49
CA PHE A 870 6.70 -18.97 15.18
C PHE A 870 6.70 -20.02 14.07
N GLY A 871 7.78 -20.82 13.97
CA GLY A 871 7.96 -21.75 12.87
C GLY A 871 6.90 -22.85 12.85
N ILE A 872 6.55 -23.44 14.00
CA ILE A 872 5.51 -24.48 14.08
C ILE A 872 4.14 -23.89 13.72
N ALA A 873 3.79 -22.75 14.30
CA ALA A 873 2.52 -22.07 14.06
C ALA A 873 2.39 -21.63 12.59
N TRP A 874 3.43 -20.99 12.06
CA TRP A 874 3.45 -20.45 10.71
C TRP A 874 3.50 -21.56 9.68
N LEU A 875 4.50 -22.46 9.71
CA LEU A 875 4.63 -23.54 8.72
C LEU A 875 3.38 -24.42 8.69
N GLY A 876 2.87 -24.83 9.85
CA GLY A 876 1.71 -25.72 9.92
C GLY A 876 0.48 -25.10 9.27
N LEU A 877 0.08 -23.91 9.70
CA LEU A 877 -1.13 -23.26 9.19
C LEU A 877 -0.97 -22.67 7.80
N TRP A 878 0.23 -22.21 7.45
CA TRP A 878 0.53 -21.75 6.10
C TRP A 878 0.43 -22.88 5.08
N TRP A 879 0.98 -24.06 5.39
CA TRP A 879 0.81 -25.24 4.52
C TRP A 879 -0.65 -25.65 4.40
N ILE A 880 -1.43 -25.62 5.49
CA ILE A 880 -2.88 -25.87 5.42
C ILE A 880 -3.57 -24.87 4.47
N GLY A 881 -3.19 -23.59 4.51
CA GLY A 881 -3.73 -22.58 3.59
C GLY A 881 -3.29 -22.77 2.14
N VAL A 882 -2.02 -23.10 1.89
CA VAL A 882 -1.48 -23.36 0.54
C VAL A 882 -2.08 -24.63 -0.07
N LEU A 883 -2.39 -25.62 0.77
CA LEU A 883 -2.96 -26.91 0.39
C LEU A 883 -4.44 -26.99 0.74
N LEU A 884 -5.17 -25.87 0.71
CA LEU A 884 -6.56 -25.78 1.16
C LEU A 884 -7.43 -26.88 0.53
N ASP A 885 -7.37 -27.01 -0.79
CA ASP A 885 -8.17 -27.99 -1.56
C ASP A 885 -7.71 -29.44 -1.36
N VAL A 886 -6.45 -29.68 -0.99
CA VAL A 886 -5.92 -31.02 -0.72
C VAL A 886 -6.26 -31.48 0.70
N VAL A 887 -6.10 -30.60 1.68
CA VAL A 887 -6.37 -30.87 3.10
C VAL A 887 -7.88 -31.02 3.33
N PHE A 888 -8.67 -30.19 2.66
CA PHE A 888 -10.13 -30.20 2.79
C PHE A 888 -10.85 -30.96 1.66
N ALA A 889 -10.13 -31.69 0.79
CA ALA A 889 -10.70 -32.48 -0.32
C ALA A 889 -11.84 -33.41 0.11
N ASN A 890 -11.72 -34.01 1.30
CA ASN A 890 -12.67 -34.97 1.86
C ASN A 890 -13.68 -34.33 2.82
N VAL A 891 -13.65 -33.01 3.01
CA VAL A 891 -14.69 -32.32 3.76
C VAL A 891 -15.89 -32.13 2.82
N PRO A 892 -17.11 -32.56 3.21
CA PRO A 892 -18.30 -32.52 2.35
C PRO A 892 -18.83 -31.08 2.20
N LEU A 893 -18.04 -30.20 1.60
CA LEU A 893 -18.33 -28.77 1.38
C LEU A 893 -17.77 -28.30 0.05
N GLN A 894 -18.21 -28.93 -1.02
CA GLN A 894 -17.72 -28.60 -2.37
C GLN A 894 -18.36 -27.32 -2.93
N ARG A 895 -19.62 -27.02 -2.54
CA ARG A 895 -20.35 -25.80 -2.93
C ARG A 895 -21.24 -25.32 -1.78
N LEU A 896 -21.23 -24.01 -1.53
CA LEU A 896 -22.07 -23.37 -0.50
C LEU A 896 -23.49 -23.05 -1.01
N THR A 897 -24.07 -23.92 -1.84
CA THR A 897 -25.47 -23.79 -2.26
C THR A 897 -26.37 -24.58 -1.33
N TYR A 898 -27.58 -24.09 -1.08
CA TYR A 898 -28.57 -24.78 -0.25
C TYR A 898 -28.82 -26.21 -0.75
N HIS A 899 -28.91 -26.38 -2.07
CA HIS A 899 -29.13 -27.67 -2.72
C HIS A 899 -27.98 -28.65 -2.41
N ASP A 900 -26.72 -28.23 -2.57
CA ASP A 900 -25.57 -29.11 -2.38
C ASP A 900 -25.35 -29.48 -0.91
N ILE A 901 -25.59 -28.54 0.02
CA ILE A 901 -25.52 -28.80 1.46
C ILE A 901 -26.56 -29.83 1.91
N SER A 902 -27.75 -29.82 1.30
CA SER A 902 -28.82 -30.76 1.63
C SER A 902 -28.58 -32.18 1.11
N GLN A 903 -27.74 -32.32 0.08
CA GLN A 903 -27.50 -33.58 -0.64
C GLN A 903 -26.20 -34.26 -0.20
N GLN A 904 -25.26 -33.53 0.41
CA GLN A 904 -23.98 -34.10 0.89
C GLN A 904 -24.05 -34.51 2.37
N PRO A 905 -23.89 -35.81 2.70
CA PRO A 905 -23.90 -36.26 4.08
C PRO A 905 -22.73 -35.66 4.86
N GLY A 906 -23.01 -34.99 5.98
CA GLY A 906 -22.00 -34.35 6.85
C GLY A 906 -21.71 -32.88 6.52
N ALA A 907 -22.23 -32.33 5.42
CA ALA A 907 -22.00 -30.93 5.02
C ALA A 907 -22.46 -29.93 6.09
N VAL A 908 -23.68 -30.12 6.61
CA VAL A 908 -24.26 -29.27 7.66
C VAL A 908 -23.37 -29.24 8.90
N THR A 909 -22.87 -30.41 9.36
CA THR A 909 -21.99 -30.50 10.53
C THR A 909 -20.69 -29.74 10.30
N SER A 910 -20.05 -29.89 9.13
CA SER A 910 -18.82 -29.20 8.80
C SER A 910 -19.01 -27.67 8.73
N ILE A 911 -20.11 -27.18 8.14
CA ILE A 911 -20.43 -25.74 8.12
C ILE A 911 -20.58 -25.20 9.54
N VAL A 912 -21.33 -25.88 10.40
CA VAL A 912 -21.57 -25.43 11.78
C VAL A 912 -20.24 -25.29 12.53
N ILE A 913 -19.34 -26.28 12.41
CA ILE A 913 -18.02 -26.24 13.06
C ILE A 913 -17.19 -25.06 12.53
N ILE A 914 -17.11 -24.89 11.21
CA ILE A 914 -16.34 -23.80 10.59
C ILE A 914 -16.88 -22.43 11.04
N VAL A 915 -18.20 -22.24 11.01
CA VAL A 915 -18.85 -21.00 11.43
C VAL A 915 -18.55 -20.70 12.90
N ILE A 916 -18.63 -21.69 13.80
CA ILE A 916 -18.29 -21.50 15.21
C ILE A 916 -16.85 -21.02 15.36
N VAL A 917 -15.89 -21.67 14.69
CA VAL A 917 -14.47 -21.28 14.75
C VAL A 917 -14.26 -19.86 14.22
N VAL A 918 -14.82 -19.54 13.06
CA VAL A 918 -14.70 -18.20 12.45
C VAL A 918 -15.32 -17.13 13.34
N VAL A 919 -16.49 -17.37 13.94
CA VAL A 919 -17.14 -16.43 14.87
C VAL A 919 -16.29 -16.21 16.13
N VAL A 920 -15.74 -17.26 16.71
CA VAL A 920 -14.84 -17.14 17.89
C VAL A 920 -13.60 -16.31 17.55
N LEU A 921 -12.96 -16.58 16.41
CA LEU A 921 -11.81 -15.81 15.94
C LEU A 921 -12.19 -14.35 15.66
N ALA A 922 -13.33 -14.10 15.02
CA ALA A 922 -13.82 -12.75 14.74
C ALA A 922 -14.10 -11.96 16.02
N ILE A 923 -14.76 -12.57 17.02
CA ILE A 923 -15.00 -11.93 18.33
C ILE A 923 -13.67 -11.60 19.00
N ASN A 924 -12.69 -12.51 18.95
CA ASN A 924 -11.35 -12.25 19.49
C ASN A 924 -10.67 -11.07 18.78
N GLN A 925 -10.69 -11.02 17.45
CA GLN A 925 -10.09 -9.91 16.70
C GLN A 925 -10.81 -8.58 16.96
N VAL A 926 -12.15 -8.56 17.05
CA VAL A 926 -12.90 -7.35 17.42
C VAL A 926 -12.50 -6.85 18.81
N ARG A 927 -12.29 -7.76 19.78
CA ARG A 927 -11.78 -7.38 21.12
C ARG A 927 -10.39 -6.76 21.04
N VAL A 928 -9.48 -7.31 20.23
CA VAL A 928 -8.12 -6.78 20.02
C VAL A 928 -8.16 -5.41 19.33
N VAL A 929 -8.93 -5.27 18.25
CA VAL A 929 -9.06 -3.98 17.52
C VAL A 929 -9.67 -2.90 18.44
N ARG A 930 -10.63 -3.29 19.29
CA ARG A 930 -11.25 -2.39 20.29
C ARG A 930 -10.25 -1.95 21.35
N SER A 931 -9.40 -2.85 21.86
CA SER A 931 -8.44 -2.50 22.91
C SER A 931 -7.37 -1.50 22.43
N VAL A 932 -7.05 -1.51 21.13
CA VAL A 932 -6.14 -0.53 20.50
C VAL A 932 -6.85 0.80 20.15
N GLY A 933 -8.18 0.87 20.30
CA GLY A 933 -8.97 2.07 20.01
C GLY A 933 -9.24 2.32 18.53
N LEU A 934 -9.12 1.30 17.68
CA LEU A 934 -9.20 1.41 16.22
C LEU A 934 -10.49 0.87 15.61
N LEU A 935 -11.38 0.32 16.45
CA LEU A 935 -12.60 -0.35 16.03
C LEU A 935 -13.47 0.47 15.05
N PRO A 936 -13.72 1.78 15.27
CA PRO A 936 -14.55 2.56 14.33
C PRO A 936 -13.96 2.64 12.92
N LYS A 937 -12.62 2.65 12.78
CA LYS A 937 -11.95 2.75 11.47
C LYS A 937 -12.05 1.44 10.70
N TYR A 938 -11.74 0.32 11.35
CA TYR A 938 -11.85 -1.00 10.73
C TYR A 938 -13.31 -1.31 10.40
N LEU A 939 -14.25 -0.98 11.30
CA LEU A 939 -15.68 -1.15 11.03
C LEU A 939 -16.11 -0.34 9.80
N ALA A 940 -15.71 0.92 9.68
CA ALA A 940 -16.02 1.74 8.50
C ALA A 940 -15.47 1.12 7.20
N LEU A 941 -14.23 0.62 7.23
CA LEU A 941 -13.60 -0.04 6.08
C LEU A 941 -14.37 -1.31 5.67
N TYR A 942 -14.75 -2.16 6.63
CA TYR A 942 -15.53 -3.36 6.35
C TYR A 942 -16.97 -3.06 5.89
N VAL A 943 -17.58 -1.98 6.37
CA VAL A 943 -18.88 -1.50 5.85
C VAL A 943 -18.75 -1.06 4.40
N VAL A 944 -17.69 -0.31 4.04
CA VAL A 944 -17.43 0.09 2.65
C VAL A 944 -17.24 -1.14 1.76
N PHE A 945 -16.45 -2.13 2.19
CA PHE A 945 -16.31 -3.38 1.45
C PHE A 945 -17.65 -4.11 1.29
N GLY A 946 -18.48 -4.17 2.34
CA GLY A 946 -19.82 -4.74 2.28
C GLY A 946 -20.72 -4.03 1.26
N ILE A 947 -20.65 -2.69 1.18
CA ILE A 947 -21.38 -1.91 0.17
C ILE A 947 -20.86 -2.23 -1.24
N VAL A 948 -19.54 -2.29 -1.45
CA VAL A 948 -18.97 -2.64 -2.75
C VAL A 948 -19.42 -4.02 -3.20
N LEU A 949 -19.40 -5.02 -2.30
CA LEU A 949 -19.89 -6.37 -2.61
C LEU A 949 -21.40 -6.39 -2.91
N ALA A 950 -22.20 -5.60 -2.19
CA ALA A 950 -23.63 -5.47 -2.47
C ALA A 950 -23.91 -4.80 -3.82
N LEU A 951 -23.10 -3.80 -4.21
CA LEU A 951 -23.19 -3.16 -5.53
C LEU A 951 -22.78 -4.14 -6.64
N CYS A 952 -21.71 -4.91 -6.44
CA CYS A 952 -21.32 -5.98 -7.36
C CYS A 952 -22.44 -7.01 -7.51
N ALA A 953 -23.01 -7.50 -6.40
CA ALA A 953 -24.11 -8.46 -6.43
C ALA A 953 -25.40 -7.94 -7.09
N ALA A 954 -25.54 -6.61 -7.27
CA ALA A 954 -26.68 -5.99 -7.92
C ALA A 954 -26.49 -5.78 -9.43
N VAL A 955 -25.33 -6.12 -10.00
CA VAL A 955 -25.09 -5.99 -11.44
C VAL A 955 -25.95 -7.02 -12.19
N PRO A 956 -26.83 -6.59 -13.11
CA PRO A 956 -27.71 -7.51 -13.84
C PRO A 956 -26.89 -8.35 -14.84
N GLY A 957 -27.26 -9.63 -15.00
CA GLY A 957 -26.58 -10.56 -15.91
C GLY A 957 -25.30 -11.19 -15.34
N GLU A 958 -24.73 -10.60 -14.29
CA GLU A 958 -23.54 -11.09 -13.59
C GLU A 958 -23.90 -11.73 -12.25
N GLY A 959 -23.07 -12.64 -11.77
CA GLY A 959 -23.16 -13.20 -10.43
C GLY A 959 -21.92 -12.89 -9.59
N LEU A 960 -22.11 -12.74 -8.28
CA LEU A 960 -21.02 -12.53 -7.33
C LEU A 960 -20.34 -13.87 -7.01
N ARG A 961 -19.09 -14.05 -7.42
CA ARG A 961 -18.27 -15.21 -7.08
C ARG A 961 -17.04 -14.80 -6.26
N LEU A 962 -17.11 -15.00 -4.95
CA LEU A 962 -16.00 -14.72 -4.05
C LEU A 962 -15.03 -15.89 -3.99
N HIS A 963 -13.98 -15.83 -4.80
CA HIS A 963 -12.83 -16.72 -4.66
C HIS A 963 -12.17 -16.55 -3.29
N HIS A 964 -11.63 -17.63 -2.72
CA HIS A 964 -11.08 -17.61 -1.37
C HIS A 964 -9.87 -16.67 -1.22
N TYR A 965 -9.14 -16.36 -2.29
CA TYR A 965 -8.08 -15.35 -2.21
C TYR A 965 -8.63 -13.94 -1.92
N VAL A 966 -9.82 -13.60 -2.41
CA VAL A 966 -10.50 -12.33 -2.13
C VAL A 966 -10.90 -12.27 -0.66
N ILE A 967 -11.45 -13.36 -0.14
CA ILE A 967 -11.80 -13.50 1.27
C ILE A 967 -10.54 -13.32 2.14
N ALA A 968 -9.42 -13.93 1.77
CA ALA A 968 -8.16 -13.77 2.48
C ALA A 968 -7.69 -12.32 2.52
N LEU A 969 -7.72 -11.61 1.39
CA LEU A 969 -7.32 -10.19 1.30
C LEU A 969 -8.21 -9.27 2.15
N ILE A 970 -9.50 -9.57 2.26
CA ILE A 970 -10.44 -8.83 3.12
C ILE A 970 -10.14 -9.07 4.60
N LEU A 971 -9.82 -10.31 5.00
CA LEU A 971 -9.64 -10.68 6.40
C LEU A 971 -8.24 -10.36 6.96
N LEU A 972 -7.19 -10.45 6.14
CA LEU A 972 -5.79 -10.23 6.54
C LEU A 972 -5.56 -8.90 7.29
N PRO A 973 -6.06 -7.74 6.84
CA PRO A 973 -5.92 -6.47 7.56
C PRO A 973 -6.48 -6.51 9.00
N GLY A 974 -7.56 -7.25 9.23
CA GLY A 974 -8.16 -7.45 10.56
C GLY A 974 -7.27 -8.24 11.53
N CYS A 975 -6.21 -8.89 11.03
CA CYS A 975 -5.23 -9.64 11.80
C CYS A 975 -3.87 -8.92 11.92
N ALA A 976 -3.73 -7.66 11.50
CA ALA A 976 -2.48 -6.90 11.54
C ALA A 976 -2.05 -6.42 12.94
N PHE A 977 -2.15 -7.29 13.95
CA PHE A 977 -1.84 -7.00 15.36
C PHE A 977 -0.86 -8.04 15.93
N PRO A 978 0.11 -7.65 16.79
CA PRO A 978 1.13 -8.57 17.31
C PRO A 978 0.55 -9.48 18.40
N THR A 979 -0.32 -10.42 18.03
CA THR A 979 -0.91 -11.43 18.92
C THR A 979 -0.71 -12.83 18.35
N ARG A 980 -0.70 -13.85 19.21
CA ARG A 980 -0.58 -15.27 18.80
C ARG A 980 -1.72 -15.68 17.86
N ILE A 981 -2.95 -15.28 18.16
CA ILE A 981 -4.11 -15.59 17.32
C ILE A 981 -3.99 -14.91 15.95
N SER A 982 -3.51 -13.67 15.92
CA SER A 982 -3.22 -12.96 14.68
C SER A 982 -2.15 -13.66 13.83
N LEU A 983 -1.08 -14.18 14.45
CA LEU A 983 -0.07 -15.00 13.75
C LEU A 983 -0.72 -16.23 13.08
N LEU A 984 -1.54 -16.97 13.82
CA LEU A 984 -2.22 -18.17 13.31
C LEU A 984 -3.17 -17.83 12.15
N CYS A 985 -3.97 -16.78 12.30
CA CYS A 985 -4.89 -16.32 11.25
C CYS A 985 -4.12 -15.84 10.01
N CYS A 986 -3.06 -15.05 10.19
CA CYS A 986 -2.22 -14.57 9.08
C CYS A 986 -1.57 -15.72 8.32
N ALA A 987 -1.11 -16.78 8.99
CA ALA A 987 -0.50 -17.93 8.34
C ALA A 987 -1.48 -18.64 7.39
N ILE A 988 -2.67 -19.01 7.89
CA ILE A 988 -3.69 -19.70 7.07
C ILE A 988 -4.25 -18.80 5.97
N LEU A 989 -4.54 -17.52 6.27
CA LEU A 989 -5.08 -16.58 5.28
C LEU A 989 -4.06 -16.25 4.19
N PHE A 990 -2.77 -16.13 4.53
CA PHE A 990 -1.74 -15.92 3.53
C PHE A 990 -1.57 -17.14 2.62
N GLY A 991 -1.60 -18.35 3.18
CA GLY A 991 -1.62 -19.58 2.38
C GLY A 991 -2.85 -19.67 1.48
N MET A 992 -4.04 -19.35 1.99
CA MET A 992 -5.30 -19.32 1.24
C MET A 992 -5.24 -18.31 0.09
N TYR A 993 -4.69 -17.13 0.32
CA TYR A 993 -4.43 -16.15 -0.74
C TYR A 993 -3.54 -16.72 -1.84
N ILE A 994 -2.40 -17.33 -1.48
CA ILE A 994 -1.48 -17.95 -2.45
C ILE A 994 -2.20 -19.03 -3.25
N ASN A 995 -2.90 -19.95 -2.56
CA ASN A 995 -3.62 -21.06 -3.18
C ASN A 995 -4.62 -20.56 -4.22
N GLY A 996 -5.44 -19.56 -3.89
CA GLY A 996 -6.46 -19.07 -4.83
C GLY A 996 -5.89 -18.36 -6.05
N VAL A 997 -4.90 -17.47 -5.87
CA VAL A 997 -4.28 -16.76 -7.02
C VAL A 997 -3.45 -17.71 -7.87
N ALA A 998 -2.73 -18.65 -7.26
CA ALA A 998 -1.96 -19.62 -8.02
C ALA A 998 -2.86 -20.56 -8.83
N ARG A 999 -4.03 -20.95 -8.30
CA ARG A 999 -4.97 -21.85 -8.97
C ARG A 999 -5.80 -21.19 -10.08
N TRP A 1000 -6.34 -19.99 -9.86
CA TRP A 1000 -7.27 -19.34 -10.80
C TRP A 1000 -6.74 -18.06 -11.42
N GLY A 1001 -5.54 -17.63 -11.05
CA GLY A 1001 -5.08 -16.27 -11.35
C GLY A 1001 -5.87 -15.23 -10.56
N PHE A 1002 -5.88 -13.99 -11.05
CA PHE A 1002 -6.66 -12.90 -10.47
C PHE A 1002 -8.08 -12.84 -11.05
N ASP A 1003 -8.81 -13.96 -10.95
CA ASP A 1003 -10.14 -14.13 -11.52
C ASP A 1003 -11.17 -13.13 -10.95
N GLY A 1004 -12.16 -12.75 -11.74
CA GLY A 1004 -13.14 -11.71 -11.39
C GLY A 1004 -13.94 -12.02 -10.12
N ILE A 1005 -14.28 -10.96 -9.37
CA ILE A 1005 -15.30 -11.01 -8.30
C ILE A 1005 -16.71 -11.13 -8.90
N LEU A 1006 -16.89 -10.59 -10.12
CA LEU A 1006 -18.07 -10.72 -10.96
C LEU A 1006 -17.74 -11.65 -12.11
N GLN A 1007 -18.64 -12.59 -12.37
CA GLN A 1007 -18.58 -13.48 -13.51
C GLN A 1007 -19.98 -13.62 -14.09
N ASP A 1008 -20.05 -13.86 -15.41
CA ASP A 1008 -21.30 -14.11 -16.10
C ASP A 1008 -22.03 -15.27 -15.39
N ASN A 1009 -23.34 -15.12 -15.19
CA ASN A 1009 -24.16 -16.17 -14.60
C ASN A 1009 -24.03 -17.50 -15.35
N GLY A 1010 -23.81 -17.47 -16.68
CA GLY A 1010 -23.53 -18.68 -17.47
C GLY A 1010 -22.21 -19.37 -17.07
N VAL A 1011 -21.16 -18.58 -16.77
CA VAL A 1011 -19.85 -19.09 -16.32
C VAL A 1011 -19.92 -19.64 -14.89
N ILE A 1012 -20.68 -18.98 -14.00
CA ILE A 1012 -20.87 -19.42 -12.61
C ILE A 1012 -21.69 -20.71 -12.57
N GLN A 1013 -22.74 -20.78 -13.40
CA GLN A 1013 -23.57 -21.97 -13.52
C GLN A 1013 -22.75 -23.14 -14.10
N GLY A 1014 -21.91 -22.89 -15.10
CA GLY A 1014 -21.07 -23.92 -15.71
C GLY A 1014 -21.90 -25.03 -16.37
N ASP A 1015 -21.77 -26.27 -15.89
CA ASP A 1015 -22.63 -27.42 -16.24
C ASP A 1015 -23.82 -27.64 -15.30
N ALA A 1016 -24.00 -26.81 -14.27
CA ALA A 1016 -25.18 -26.92 -13.44
C ALA A 1016 -26.45 -26.59 -14.25
N THR A 1017 -27.58 -27.14 -13.83
CA THR A 1017 -28.88 -26.80 -14.45
C THR A 1017 -29.31 -25.39 -14.06
N GLY A 1018 -29.73 -24.59 -15.03
CA GLY A 1018 -30.02 -23.14 -14.87
C GLY A 1018 -31.44 -22.82 -14.43
N ASN A 1019 -32.29 -23.84 -14.29
CA ASN A 1019 -33.75 -23.71 -14.10
C ASN A 1019 -34.43 -22.92 -15.23
N SER A 1020 -33.94 -23.08 -16.45
CA SER A 1020 -34.60 -22.58 -17.66
C SER A 1020 -35.95 -23.27 -17.90
N LEU A 1021 -36.76 -22.67 -18.76
CA LEU A 1021 -38.03 -23.26 -19.19
C LEU A 1021 -37.76 -24.60 -19.91
N LEU A 1022 -38.59 -25.60 -19.65
CA LEU A 1022 -38.42 -26.92 -20.25
C LEU A 1022 -39.45 -27.16 -21.36
N PRO A 1023 -39.02 -27.65 -22.53
CA PRO A 1023 -39.93 -28.16 -23.54
C PRO A 1023 -40.78 -29.33 -23.04
N SER A 1024 -41.91 -29.57 -23.70
CA SER A 1024 -42.78 -30.71 -23.41
C SER A 1024 -43.08 -31.53 -24.66
N PHE A 1025 -42.96 -32.86 -24.54
CA PHE A 1025 -43.37 -33.77 -25.60
C PHE A 1025 -44.90 -33.77 -25.74
N SER A 1026 -45.38 -33.80 -26.98
CA SER A 1026 -46.79 -34.05 -27.28
C SER A 1026 -47.04 -35.52 -27.00
N SER A 1027 -48.11 -35.85 -26.28
CA SER A 1027 -48.34 -37.15 -25.63
C SER A 1027 -48.56 -38.37 -26.55
N SER A 1028 -47.99 -38.40 -27.75
CA SER A 1028 -48.11 -39.52 -28.68
C SER A 1028 -46.93 -39.58 -29.66
N MET A 1029 -46.24 -40.72 -29.70
CA MET A 1029 -45.44 -41.11 -30.86
C MET A 1029 -46.36 -41.76 -31.90
N THR A 1030 -46.18 -41.45 -33.19
CA THR A 1030 -46.93 -42.14 -34.24
C THR A 1030 -46.35 -43.55 -34.48
N THR A 1031 -47.14 -44.44 -35.08
CA THR A 1031 -46.71 -45.80 -35.44
C THR A 1031 -45.50 -45.83 -36.39
N ASP A 1032 -45.20 -44.71 -37.05
CA ASP A 1032 -44.08 -44.55 -37.98
C ASP A 1032 -42.76 -44.12 -37.28
N GLY A 1033 -42.74 -44.07 -35.94
CA GLY A 1033 -41.56 -43.69 -35.17
C GLY A 1033 -41.30 -42.18 -35.12
N VAL A 1034 -42.29 -41.35 -35.44
CA VAL A 1034 -42.17 -39.88 -35.38
C VAL A 1034 -42.54 -39.39 -33.98
N ILE A 1035 -41.57 -38.75 -33.33
CA ILE A 1035 -41.73 -38.10 -32.04
C ILE A 1035 -42.11 -36.65 -32.27
N LYS A 1036 -43.08 -36.13 -31.51
CA LYS A 1036 -43.54 -34.75 -31.59
C LYS A 1036 -43.46 -34.05 -30.24
N TRP A 1037 -43.20 -32.75 -30.26
CA TRP A 1037 -43.22 -31.90 -29.07
C TRP A 1037 -44.02 -30.63 -29.32
N ASN A 1038 -44.37 -29.94 -28.24
CA ASN A 1038 -45.15 -28.72 -28.30
C ASN A 1038 -44.29 -27.55 -28.81
N PRO A 1039 -44.86 -26.63 -29.61
CA PRO A 1039 -44.14 -25.45 -30.09
C PRO A 1039 -43.76 -24.52 -28.92
N ILE A 1040 -42.79 -23.64 -29.16
CA ILE A 1040 -42.36 -22.63 -28.17
C ILE A 1040 -43.57 -21.75 -27.81
N PRO A 1041 -43.92 -21.62 -26.50
CA PRO A 1041 -44.99 -20.76 -26.03
C PRO A 1041 -44.86 -19.33 -26.57
N ALA A 1042 -45.96 -18.70 -26.95
CA ALA A 1042 -45.95 -17.41 -27.63
C ALA A 1042 -45.24 -16.31 -26.82
N ASP A 1043 -45.29 -16.38 -25.50
CA ASP A 1043 -44.64 -15.48 -24.55
C ASP A 1043 -43.11 -15.68 -24.43
N GLN A 1044 -42.57 -16.77 -24.99
CA GLN A 1044 -41.17 -17.18 -24.83
C GLN A 1044 -40.38 -17.14 -26.15
N ARG A 1045 -41.03 -16.83 -27.28
CA ARG A 1045 -40.41 -16.77 -28.61
C ARG A 1045 -39.40 -15.64 -28.79
N ASN A 1046 -39.41 -14.66 -27.90
CA ASN A 1046 -38.41 -13.60 -27.87
C ASN A 1046 -37.09 -14.05 -27.23
N ILE A 1047 -37.08 -15.20 -26.54
CA ILE A 1047 -35.93 -15.76 -25.83
C ILE A 1047 -35.41 -17.00 -26.55
N TRP A 1048 -36.33 -17.89 -26.97
CA TRP A 1048 -36.01 -19.16 -27.61
C TRP A 1048 -36.51 -19.20 -29.06
N SER A 1049 -35.66 -19.64 -29.98
CA SER A 1049 -35.97 -19.72 -31.42
C SER A 1049 -36.00 -21.15 -31.96
N ALA A 1050 -35.40 -22.12 -31.26
CA ALA A 1050 -35.21 -23.49 -31.73
C ALA A 1050 -35.27 -24.52 -30.59
N PHE A 1051 -35.05 -25.79 -30.96
CA PHE A 1051 -34.96 -26.94 -30.06
C PHE A 1051 -33.69 -27.74 -30.30
N ASN A 1052 -33.13 -28.29 -29.22
CA ASN A 1052 -32.07 -29.29 -29.25
C ASN A 1052 -32.59 -30.63 -28.70
N LEU A 1053 -32.43 -31.71 -29.47
CA LEU A 1053 -32.87 -33.06 -29.10
C LEU A 1053 -31.67 -34.00 -28.96
N LEU A 1054 -31.47 -34.50 -27.74
CA LEU A 1054 -30.59 -35.63 -27.47
C LEU A 1054 -31.37 -36.93 -27.63
N VAL A 1055 -30.82 -37.88 -28.39
CA VAL A 1055 -31.28 -39.27 -28.50
C VAL A 1055 -30.12 -40.17 -28.11
N ASP A 1056 -30.32 -41.01 -27.10
CA ASP A 1056 -29.29 -41.92 -26.57
C ASP A 1056 -28.00 -41.19 -26.16
N ASP A 1057 -28.17 -40.03 -25.51
CA ASP A 1057 -27.09 -39.14 -25.05
C ASP A 1057 -26.26 -38.51 -26.20
N VAL A 1058 -26.78 -38.51 -27.44
CA VAL A 1058 -26.17 -37.88 -28.63
C VAL A 1058 -27.09 -36.80 -29.20
N LEU A 1059 -26.56 -35.62 -29.53
CA LEU A 1059 -27.33 -34.58 -30.22
C LEU A 1059 -27.67 -35.03 -31.64
N ARG A 1060 -28.97 -35.19 -31.93
CA ARG A 1060 -29.46 -35.68 -33.23
C ARG A 1060 -30.25 -34.65 -34.02
N TYR A 1061 -30.72 -33.61 -33.36
CA TYR A 1061 -31.48 -32.57 -34.01
C TYR A 1061 -31.28 -31.23 -33.30
N GLU A 1062 -31.15 -30.21 -34.12
CA GLU A 1062 -31.01 -28.79 -33.77
C GLU A 1062 -31.79 -27.99 -34.81
N GLY A 1063 -32.82 -27.26 -34.39
CA GLY A 1063 -33.63 -26.44 -35.29
C GLY A 1063 -35.05 -26.14 -34.79
N PRO A 1064 -35.87 -25.44 -35.60
CA PRO A 1064 -37.20 -24.94 -35.19
C PRO A 1064 -38.34 -25.95 -35.31
N ASP A 1065 -38.17 -27.04 -36.07
CA ASP A 1065 -39.19 -28.09 -36.24
C ASP A 1065 -39.58 -28.72 -34.90
N THR A 1066 -40.84 -29.17 -34.84
CA THR A 1066 -41.44 -29.76 -33.63
C THR A 1066 -41.62 -31.27 -33.72
N SER A 1067 -40.89 -31.91 -34.63
CA SER A 1067 -40.97 -33.36 -34.83
C SER A 1067 -39.66 -33.94 -35.33
N TYR A 1068 -39.36 -35.17 -34.90
CA TYR A 1068 -38.19 -35.92 -35.33
C TYR A 1068 -38.56 -37.37 -35.65
N ASN A 1069 -38.08 -37.89 -36.77
CA ASN A 1069 -38.30 -39.28 -37.15
C ASN A 1069 -37.18 -40.17 -36.57
N LEU A 1070 -37.50 -40.99 -35.58
CA LEU A 1070 -36.53 -41.85 -34.90
C LEU A 1070 -35.91 -42.90 -35.83
N SER A 1071 -36.62 -43.27 -36.90
CA SER A 1071 -36.12 -44.21 -37.92
C SER A 1071 -34.93 -43.63 -38.72
N SER A 1072 -34.65 -42.33 -38.66
CA SER A 1072 -33.46 -41.74 -39.28
C SER A 1072 -32.16 -42.28 -38.67
N LEU A 1073 -32.18 -42.79 -37.44
CA LEU A 1073 -31.02 -43.38 -36.78
C LEU A 1073 -30.39 -44.53 -37.59
N PHE A 1074 -31.19 -45.29 -38.33
CA PHE A 1074 -30.68 -46.35 -39.21
C PHE A 1074 -29.80 -45.78 -40.33
N ALA A 1075 -30.17 -44.62 -40.89
CA ALA A 1075 -29.36 -43.96 -41.90
C ALA A 1075 -28.06 -43.41 -41.29
N GLU A 1076 -28.14 -42.81 -40.11
CA GLU A 1076 -26.99 -42.25 -39.39
C GLU A 1076 -25.95 -43.32 -39.04
N PHE A 1077 -26.38 -44.47 -38.52
CA PHE A 1077 -25.47 -45.57 -38.16
C PHE A 1077 -25.01 -46.41 -39.35
N ARG A 1078 -25.63 -46.29 -40.53
CA ARG A 1078 -25.27 -47.05 -41.73
C ARG A 1078 -23.80 -46.91 -42.12
N SER A 1079 -23.25 -45.71 -41.95
CA SER A 1079 -21.87 -45.39 -42.28
C SER A 1079 -20.97 -45.22 -41.04
N GLN A 1080 -21.48 -45.50 -39.83
CA GLN A 1080 -20.65 -45.38 -38.64
C GLN A 1080 -19.71 -46.59 -38.49
N PRO A 1081 -18.41 -46.35 -38.31
CA PRO A 1081 -17.45 -47.43 -38.16
C PRO A 1081 -17.60 -48.12 -36.81
N SER A 1082 -17.44 -49.45 -36.80
CA SER A 1082 -17.40 -50.29 -35.61
C SER A 1082 -16.39 -51.42 -35.84
N ASN A 1083 -15.49 -51.63 -34.88
CA ASN A 1083 -14.47 -52.67 -34.94
C ASN A 1083 -14.90 -53.97 -34.23
N LEU A 1084 -15.99 -53.93 -33.45
CA LEU A 1084 -16.42 -55.03 -32.58
C LEU A 1084 -17.75 -55.65 -33.00
N LEU A 1085 -18.62 -54.88 -33.65
CA LEU A 1085 -19.96 -55.30 -34.04
C LEU A 1085 -20.14 -55.14 -35.55
N SER A 1086 -20.85 -56.11 -36.14
CA SER A 1086 -21.35 -55.97 -37.51
C SER A 1086 -22.47 -54.93 -37.58
N GLN A 1087 -22.67 -54.34 -38.76
CA GLN A 1087 -23.78 -53.41 -39.00
C GLN A 1087 -25.13 -54.04 -38.66
N GLN A 1088 -25.33 -55.33 -38.96
CA GLN A 1088 -26.57 -56.03 -38.63
C GLN A 1088 -26.86 -56.04 -37.12
N GLN A 1089 -25.86 -56.28 -36.26
CA GLN A 1089 -26.05 -56.27 -34.81
C GLN A 1089 -26.42 -54.88 -34.27
N ILE A 1090 -25.87 -53.82 -34.87
CA ILE A 1090 -26.22 -52.44 -34.53
C ILE A 1090 -27.67 -52.16 -34.93
N TYR A 1091 -28.08 -52.54 -36.15
CA TYR A 1091 -29.45 -52.40 -36.65
C TYR A 1091 -30.46 -53.17 -35.78
N GLU A 1092 -30.16 -54.42 -35.44
CA GLU A 1092 -31.01 -55.24 -34.57
C GLU A 1092 -31.17 -54.62 -33.19
N THR A 1093 -30.12 -54.00 -32.65
CA THR A 1093 -30.20 -53.32 -31.36
C THR A 1093 -31.02 -52.04 -31.47
N LEU A 1094 -30.77 -51.18 -32.46
CA LEU A 1094 -31.58 -49.97 -32.71
C LEU A 1094 -33.07 -50.31 -32.83
N GLN A 1095 -33.43 -51.42 -33.47
CA GLN A 1095 -34.82 -51.83 -33.63
C GLN A 1095 -35.46 -52.32 -32.31
N LYS A 1096 -34.69 -52.98 -31.45
CA LYS A 1096 -35.18 -53.64 -30.22
C LYS A 1096 -35.03 -52.77 -28.97
N SER A 1097 -34.10 -51.81 -28.95
CA SER A 1097 -33.77 -51.04 -27.76
C SER A 1097 -34.82 -49.96 -27.46
N THR A 1098 -34.80 -49.51 -26.22
CA THR A 1098 -35.50 -48.28 -25.82
C THR A 1098 -34.52 -47.12 -26.00
N HIS A 1099 -34.96 -46.09 -26.71
CA HIS A 1099 -34.22 -44.86 -26.93
C HIS A 1099 -34.55 -43.83 -25.85
N TYR A 1100 -33.53 -43.10 -25.41
CA TYR A 1100 -33.62 -42.09 -24.35
C TYR A 1100 -33.62 -40.70 -24.97
N LEU A 1101 -34.77 -40.01 -24.91
CA LEU A 1101 -34.99 -38.72 -25.56
C LEU A 1101 -34.97 -37.58 -24.54
N ARG A 1102 -34.22 -36.52 -24.82
CA ARG A 1102 -34.23 -35.30 -23.99
C ARG A 1102 -34.29 -34.07 -24.87
N LEU A 1103 -35.15 -33.13 -24.49
CA LEU A 1103 -35.41 -31.93 -25.27
C LEU A 1103 -34.99 -30.70 -24.47
N ALA A 1104 -34.37 -29.72 -25.13
CA ALA A 1104 -34.06 -28.41 -24.59
C ALA A 1104 -34.53 -27.34 -25.59
N TYR A 1105 -34.88 -26.16 -25.08
CA TYR A 1105 -34.98 -24.99 -25.95
C TYR A 1105 -33.58 -24.52 -26.35
N SER A 1106 -33.45 -23.90 -27.50
CA SER A 1106 -32.21 -23.28 -27.95
C SER A 1106 -32.46 -21.91 -28.59
N SER A 1107 -31.46 -21.06 -28.52
CA SER A 1107 -31.35 -19.77 -29.20
C SER A 1107 -30.07 -19.77 -30.04
N ALA A 1108 -29.78 -18.68 -30.76
CA ALA A 1108 -28.55 -18.57 -31.55
C ALA A 1108 -27.26 -18.64 -30.71
N THR A 1109 -27.35 -18.33 -29.41
CA THR A 1109 -26.18 -18.21 -28.52
C THR A 1109 -26.22 -19.18 -27.33
N GLU A 1110 -27.36 -19.79 -27.01
CA GLU A 1110 -27.53 -20.58 -25.78
C GLU A 1110 -28.45 -21.80 -25.96
N THR A 1111 -28.15 -22.89 -25.24
CA THR A 1111 -29.04 -24.05 -25.08
C THR A 1111 -29.55 -24.10 -23.64
N GLY A 1112 -30.87 -24.17 -23.48
CA GLY A 1112 -31.51 -24.33 -22.17
C GLY A 1112 -31.29 -25.73 -21.56
N ASP A 1113 -31.93 -25.96 -20.41
CA ASP A 1113 -31.86 -27.21 -19.68
C ASP A 1113 -32.58 -28.32 -20.45
N PHE A 1114 -31.95 -29.49 -20.48
CA PHE A 1114 -32.57 -30.68 -21.03
C PHE A 1114 -33.62 -31.23 -20.06
N THR A 1115 -34.74 -31.70 -20.61
CA THR A 1115 -35.72 -32.49 -19.88
C THR A 1115 -35.10 -33.78 -19.33
N ARG A 1116 -35.76 -34.41 -18.35
CA ARG A 1116 -35.50 -35.82 -18.04
C ARG A 1116 -35.76 -36.70 -19.28
N ALA A 1117 -35.20 -37.91 -19.29
CA ALA A 1117 -35.36 -38.82 -20.41
C ALA A 1117 -36.82 -39.26 -20.58
N ALA A 1118 -37.39 -39.02 -21.77
CA ALA A 1118 -38.54 -39.74 -22.27
C ALA A 1118 -38.05 -41.05 -22.89
N LEU A 1119 -38.85 -42.11 -22.80
CA LEU A 1119 -38.49 -43.42 -23.34
C LEU A 1119 -39.31 -43.69 -24.59
N ALA A 1120 -38.65 -43.97 -25.70
CA ALA A 1120 -39.32 -44.31 -26.96
C ALA A 1120 -38.75 -45.59 -27.56
N SER A 1121 -39.60 -46.43 -28.12
CA SER A 1121 -39.19 -47.60 -28.89
C SER A 1121 -39.83 -47.55 -30.26
N LEU A 1122 -39.12 -48.01 -31.30
CA LEU A 1122 -39.61 -48.03 -32.68
C LEU A 1122 -40.86 -48.91 -32.88
N ASN A 1123 -41.27 -49.69 -31.87
CA ASN A 1123 -42.52 -50.43 -31.83
C ASN A 1123 -43.78 -49.58 -31.52
N GLY A 1124 -43.64 -48.26 -31.35
CA GLY A 1124 -44.74 -47.35 -31.03
C GLY A 1124 -44.88 -46.99 -29.54
N SER A 1125 -44.08 -47.60 -28.65
CA SER A 1125 -44.12 -47.31 -27.22
C SER A 1125 -43.48 -45.96 -26.91
N PHE A 1126 -44.16 -45.12 -26.12
CA PHE A 1126 -43.65 -43.85 -25.65
C PHE A 1126 -44.04 -43.62 -24.18
N ILE A 1127 -43.05 -43.33 -23.34
CA ILE A 1127 -43.24 -42.95 -21.94
C ILE A 1127 -42.74 -41.51 -21.80
N PRO A 1128 -43.61 -40.54 -21.45
CA PRO A 1128 -43.22 -39.15 -21.33
C PRO A 1128 -42.20 -38.95 -20.19
N PRO A 1129 -41.39 -37.88 -20.26
CA PRO A 1129 -40.39 -37.64 -19.24
C PRO A 1129 -41.05 -37.28 -17.91
N LYS A 1130 -40.39 -37.65 -16.80
CA LYS A 1130 -40.80 -37.19 -15.45
C LYS A 1130 -40.71 -35.66 -15.39
N THR A 1131 -41.60 -35.02 -14.62
CA THR A 1131 -41.66 -33.56 -14.48
C THR A 1131 -40.39 -32.98 -13.86
N GLY A 1132 -39.98 -31.80 -14.33
CA GLY A 1132 -38.81 -31.06 -13.85
C GLY A 1132 -37.55 -31.25 -14.72
N PRO A 1133 -36.51 -30.44 -14.51
CA PRO A 1133 -35.25 -30.56 -15.23
C PRO A 1133 -34.52 -31.83 -14.80
N ILE A 1134 -33.34 -32.07 -15.37
CA ILE A 1134 -32.41 -33.08 -14.83
C ILE A 1134 -32.03 -32.68 -13.41
N GLN A 1135 -32.80 -33.14 -12.43
CA GLN A 1135 -32.52 -32.99 -11.01
C GLN A 1135 -32.29 -34.38 -10.43
N GLN A 1136 -31.28 -34.49 -9.58
CA GLN A 1136 -30.89 -35.74 -8.94
C GLN A 1136 -32.11 -36.36 -8.25
N CYS A 1137 -32.37 -37.64 -8.53
CA CYS A 1137 -33.21 -38.44 -7.65
C CYS A 1137 -32.53 -38.46 -6.28
N ASN A 1138 -33.24 -38.12 -5.20
CA ASN A 1138 -32.95 -38.69 -3.89
C ASN A 1138 -32.96 -40.21 -4.06
N GLN A 1139 -31.80 -40.82 -4.30
CA GLN A 1139 -31.55 -42.16 -3.80
C GLN A 1139 -31.16 -42.00 -2.33
N ASP A 1140 -32.12 -41.53 -1.54
CA ASP A 1140 -32.32 -42.19 -0.28
C ASP A 1140 -32.59 -43.64 -0.65
N VAL A 1141 -31.77 -44.53 -0.10
CA VAL A 1141 -32.21 -45.87 0.23
C VAL A 1141 -33.50 -45.72 1.04
N LYS A 1142 -34.64 -45.60 0.35
CA LYS A 1142 -35.95 -45.48 0.99
C LYS A 1142 -36.41 -46.89 1.32
N LEU A 1143 -35.88 -47.37 2.44
CA LEU A 1143 -36.76 -47.94 3.44
C LEU A 1143 -37.72 -46.83 3.90
N CYS A 1144 -38.96 -46.88 3.41
CA CYS A 1144 -40.20 -46.31 3.96
C CYS A 1144 -40.39 -44.77 4.10
N GLY A 1145 -41.63 -44.30 3.82
CA GLY A 1145 -42.28 -43.20 4.57
C GLY A 1145 -42.59 -41.87 3.85
N GLU A 1146 -43.81 -41.37 4.06
CA GLU A 1146 -44.51 -40.16 3.55
C GLU A 1146 -43.85 -38.81 3.99
N ARG A 1147 -44.26 -37.55 3.70
CA ARG A 1147 -45.54 -36.90 3.34
C ARG A 1147 -45.29 -35.43 2.85
N ILE A 1148 -46.30 -34.94 2.12
CA ILE A 1148 -46.64 -33.66 1.43
C ILE A 1148 -46.38 -32.30 2.16
N THR A 1149 -46.09 -31.21 1.40
CA THR A 1149 -46.77 -29.85 1.34
C THR A 1149 -45.81 -28.76 0.78
N ARG A 1150 -45.95 -28.26 -0.47
CA ARG A 1150 -46.73 -27.11 -1.03
C ARG A 1150 -46.67 -25.76 -0.27
N LEU A 1151 -46.13 -24.70 -0.89
CA LEU A 1151 -46.82 -23.48 -1.42
C LEU A 1151 -45.84 -22.38 -1.91
N PRO A 1152 -46.27 -21.41 -2.77
CA PRO A 1152 -45.44 -20.68 -3.76
C PRO A 1152 -45.32 -19.15 -3.49
N PRO A 1153 -44.70 -18.38 -4.41
CA PRO A 1153 -45.29 -17.09 -4.78
C PRO A 1153 -45.35 -16.77 -6.29
N LYS A 1154 -46.38 -15.97 -6.60
CA LYS A 1154 -46.80 -15.32 -7.87
C LYS A 1154 -45.74 -14.29 -8.34
N LEU A 1155 -45.37 -14.22 -9.63
CA LEU A 1155 -46.04 -13.57 -10.78
C LEU A 1155 -46.22 -12.04 -10.66
N TYR A 1156 -45.42 -11.27 -11.41
CA TYR A 1156 -45.82 -10.26 -12.43
C TYR A 1156 -44.55 -9.54 -12.97
N GLN A 1157 -44.02 -9.89 -14.15
CA GLN A 1157 -44.29 -9.37 -15.51
C GLN A 1157 -43.85 -7.91 -15.79
N PRO A 1158 -42.91 -7.70 -16.75
CA PRO A 1158 -42.49 -6.39 -17.27
C PRO A 1158 -43.33 -5.93 -18.49
N LYS A 1159 -43.31 -4.62 -18.79
CA LYS A 1159 -43.88 -4.01 -20.02
C LYS A 1159 -42.74 -3.51 -20.95
N PRO A 1160 -42.98 -3.35 -22.27
CA PRO A 1160 -42.04 -3.77 -23.30
C PRO A 1160 -41.60 -2.68 -24.30
N MET A 1161 -40.57 -3.07 -25.08
CA MET A 1161 -40.22 -2.75 -26.47
C MET A 1161 -40.08 -1.30 -26.94
N SER A 1162 -38.94 -1.06 -27.59
CA SER A 1162 -38.95 -0.62 -28.99
C SER A 1162 -37.79 -1.28 -29.74
N ASP A 1163 -38.16 -2.00 -30.81
CA ASP A 1163 -37.29 -2.52 -31.87
C ASP A 1163 -36.55 -1.38 -32.58
N GLU A 1164 -35.36 -1.69 -33.10
CA GLU A 1164 -35.08 -1.51 -34.53
C GLU A 1164 -33.81 -2.28 -34.92
N GLY A 1165 -33.99 -3.21 -35.86
CA GLY A 1165 -32.91 -4.02 -36.42
C GLY A 1165 -32.22 -3.32 -37.58
N GLY A 1166 -30.91 -3.56 -37.66
CA GLY A 1166 -30.06 -3.32 -38.81
C GLY A 1166 -28.68 -3.85 -38.46
N GLU A 1167 -28.28 -5.00 -39.00
CA GLU A 1167 -26.87 -5.45 -38.96
C GLU A 1167 -26.05 -4.36 -39.63
N SER A 1168 -25.36 -3.56 -38.83
CA SER A 1168 -24.67 -2.37 -39.29
C SER A 1168 -23.17 -2.62 -39.24
N CYS A 1169 -22.47 -2.03 -40.21
CA CYS A 1169 -21.01 -2.03 -40.33
C CYS A 1169 -20.27 -1.64 -39.02
N GLU A 1170 -20.99 -1.04 -38.08
CA GLU A 1170 -20.57 -0.62 -36.74
C GLU A 1170 -20.32 -1.81 -35.80
N GLU A 1171 -21.03 -2.92 -35.96
CA GLU A 1171 -20.86 -4.13 -35.14
C GLU A 1171 -19.53 -4.83 -35.48
N LEU A 1172 -19.20 -4.94 -36.77
CA LEU A 1172 -17.91 -5.44 -37.24
C LEU A 1172 -16.76 -4.50 -36.84
N LEU A 1173 -16.97 -3.18 -36.89
CA LEU A 1173 -16.00 -2.17 -36.46
C LEU A 1173 -15.73 -2.25 -34.96
N ASN A 1174 -16.76 -2.51 -34.15
CA ASN A 1174 -16.63 -2.68 -32.71
C ASN A 1174 -15.87 -3.97 -32.34
N LEU A 1175 -16.10 -5.07 -33.07
CA LEU A 1175 -15.35 -6.32 -32.88
C LEU A 1175 -13.87 -6.16 -33.26
N LEU A 1176 -13.58 -5.48 -34.38
CA LEU A 1176 -12.20 -5.18 -34.80
C LEU A 1176 -11.50 -4.24 -33.81
N HIS A 1177 -12.20 -3.23 -33.30
CA HIS A 1177 -11.68 -2.32 -32.28
C HIS A 1177 -11.38 -3.05 -30.97
N GLN A 1178 -12.28 -3.93 -30.49
CA GLN A 1178 -12.03 -4.75 -29.29
C GLN A 1178 -10.83 -5.68 -29.48
N ARG A 1179 -10.64 -6.25 -30.68
CA ARG A 1179 -9.48 -7.08 -31.01
C ARG A 1179 -8.18 -6.27 -31.03
N MET A 1180 -8.18 -5.05 -31.58
CA MET A 1180 -7.02 -4.16 -31.51
C MET A 1180 -6.68 -3.77 -30.06
N ILE A 1181 -7.68 -3.62 -29.20
CA ILE A 1181 -7.47 -3.35 -27.77
C ILE A 1181 -6.85 -4.57 -27.09
N SER A 1182 -7.39 -5.77 -27.30
CA SER A 1182 -6.92 -6.99 -26.64
C SER A 1182 -5.50 -7.39 -27.08
N THR A 1183 -5.11 -7.12 -28.33
CA THR A 1183 -3.73 -7.33 -28.81
C THR A 1183 -2.77 -6.20 -28.44
N GLY A 1184 -3.24 -5.13 -27.80
CA GLY A 1184 -2.44 -3.94 -27.45
C GLY A 1184 -2.11 -3.01 -28.63
N GLU A 1185 -2.45 -3.39 -29.85
CA GLU A 1185 -2.19 -2.64 -31.09
C GLU A 1185 -2.95 -1.31 -31.15
N TRP A 1186 -4.13 -1.23 -30.53
CA TRP A 1186 -4.89 0.02 -30.36
C TRP A 1186 -4.10 1.04 -29.54
N SER A 1187 -3.55 0.61 -28.40
CA SER A 1187 -2.79 1.51 -27.51
C SER A 1187 -1.49 2.01 -28.16
N SER A 1188 -0.83 1.14 -28.92
CA SER A 1188 0.38 1.45 -29.69
C SER A 1188 0.10 2.46 -30.81
N THR A 1189 -0.95 2.20 -31.60
CA THR A 1189 -1.35 3.05 -32.72
C THR A 1189 -1.87 4.40 -32.24
N LEU A 1190 -2.66 4.43 -31.17
CA LEU A 1190 -3.17 5.66 -30.54
C LEU A 1190 -2.04 6.51 -29.96
N SER A 1191 -1.08 5.89 -29.25
CA SER A 1191 0.07 6.61 -28.69
C SER A 1191 0.96 7.22 -29.78
N GLN A 1192 1.13 6.51 -30.89
CA GLN A 1192 1.87 7.04 -32.03
C GLN A 1192 1.10 8.18 -32.72
N MET A 1193 -0.22 8.04 -32.90
CA MET A 1193 -1.04 9.11 -33.47
C MET A 1193 -0.96 10.39 -32.63
N LEU A 1194 -1.08 10.27 -31.30
CA LEU A 1194 -1.01 11.42 -30.38
C LEU A 1194 0.35 12.10 -30.46
N ARG A 1195 1.45 11.34 -30.46
CA ARG A 1195 2.80 11.92 -30.62
C ARG A 1195 2.95 12.65 -31.95
N MET A 1196 2.45 12.07 -33.04
CA MET A 1196 2.53 12.70 -34.37
C MET A 1196 1.63 13.96 -34.48
N LEU A 1197 0.49 13.99 -33.79
CA LEU A 1197 -0.37 15.17 -33.73
C LEU A 1197 0.27 16.29 -32.91
N GLU A 1198 0.94 15.96 -31.80
CA GLU A 1198 1.72 16.90 -30.99
C GLU A 1198 2.89 17.48 -31.80
N GLU A 1199 3.67 16.63 -32.48
CA GLU A 1199 4.80 17.05 -33.33
C GLU A 1199 4.36 17.89 -34.53
N SER A 1200 3.16 17.66 -35.07
CA SER A 1200 2.61 18.45 -36.17
C SER A 1200 2.12 19.84 -35.76
N GLY A 1201 2.05 20.11 -34.45
CA GLY A 1201 1.48 21.35 -33.90
C GLY A 1201 -0.05 21.45 -34.01
N TRP A 1202 -0.73 20.42 -34.53
CA TRP A 1202 -2.18 20.41 -34.73
C TRP A 1202 -2.96 20.54 -33.42
N GLU A 1203 -2.48 19.92 -32.33
CA GLU A 1203 -3.09 20.03 -31.01
C GLU A 1203 -3.08 21.49 -30.49
N THR A 1204 -1.99 22.22 -30.79
CA THR A 1204 -1.87 23.63 -30.43
C THR A 1204 -2.85 24.49 -31.24
N GLN A 1205 -2.98 24.22 -32.55
CA GLN A 1205 -3.93 24.91 -33.42
C GLN A 1205 -5.40 24.65 -33.05
N LEU A 1206 -5.74 23.40 -32.70
CA LEU A 1206 -7.08 23.04 -32.26
C LEU A 1206 -7.42 23.72 -30.93
N ARG A 1207 -6.45 23.80 -30.01
CA ARG A 1207 -6.61 24.49 -28.73
C ARG A 1207 -6.80 25.99 -28.91
N GLU A 1208 -6.01 26.64 -29.76
CA GLU A 1208 -6.16 28.06 -30.09
C GLU A 1208 -7.54 28.35 -30.71
N GLN A 1209 -8.02 27.49 -31.60
CA GLN A 1209 -9.35 27.62 -32.19
C GLN A 1209 -10.46 27.39 -31.14
N ALA A 1210 -10.28 26.44 -30.22
CA ALA A 1210 -11.19 26.20 -29.10
C ALA A 1210 -11.29 27.42 -28.18
N GLU A 1211 -10.16 28.04 -27.86
CA GLU A 1211 -10.12 29.26 -27.05
C GLU A 1211 -10.79 30.44 -27.77
N LYS A 1212 -10.58 30.57 -29.08
CA LYS A 1212 -11.24 31.60 -29.89
C LYS A 1212 -12.75 31.44 -29.93
N GLU A 1213 -13.24 30.22 -30.16
CA GLU A 1213 -14.68 29.91 -30.19
C GLU A 1213 -15.33 30.03 -28.81
N ALA A 1214 -14.63 29.63 -27.75
CA ALA A 1214 -15.10 29.80 -26.37
C ALA A 1214 -15.19 31.29 -25.98
N ARG A 1215 -14.24 32.12 -26.41
CA ARG A 1215 -14.26 33.58 -26.18
C ARG A 1215 -15.37 34.29 -26.98
N ALA A 1216 -15.78 33.72 -28.11
CA ALA A 1216 -16.88 34.26 -28.93
C ALA A 1216 -18.27 33.96 -28.37
N GLN A 1217 -18.39 33.05 -27.39
CA GLN A 1217 -19.65 32.76 -26.71
C GLN A 1217 -19.82 33.65 -25.48
N ASN A 1218 -20.97 34.34 -25.38
CA ASN A 1218 -21.30 35.14 -24.19
C ASN A 1218 -21.49 34.27 -22.92
N SER A 1219 -21.84 32.99 -23.09
CA SER A 1219 -21.87 31.98 -22.03
C SER A 1219 -21.42 30.64 -22.60
N ILE A 1220 -20.38 30.04 -22.03
CA ILE A 1220 -19.74 28.84 -22.58
C ILE A 1220 -20.71 27.64 -22.47
N GLN A 1221 -21.17 27.16 -23.62
CA GLN A 1221 -21.90 25.90 -23.72
C GLN A 1221 -20.99 24.82 -24.31
N VAL A 1222 -20.55 23.92 -23.43
CA VAL A 1222 -19.55 22.89 -23.77
C VAL A 1222 -19.99 21.99 -24.92
N GLY A 1223 -21.28 21.61 -24.97
CA GLY A 1223 -21.82 20.79 -26.08
C GLY A 1223 -21.67 21.49 -27.44
N ALA A 1224 -22.14 22.73 -27.55
CA ALA A 1224 -22.05 23.51 -28.79
C ALA A 1224 -20.58 23.82 -29.18
N LEU A 1225 -19.69 23.97 -28.21
CA LEU A 1225 -18.26 24.16 -28.45
C LEU A 1225 -17.61 22.88 -29.00
N VAL A 1226 -17.93 21.71 -28.42
CA VAL A 1226 -17.42 20.41 -28.88
C VAL A 1226 -17.93 20.08 -30.29
N ASP A 1227 -19.20 20.32 -30.59
CA ASP A 1227 -19.76 20.07 -31.93
C ASP A 1227 -19.08 20.93 -33.00
N LYS A 1228 -18.84 22.22 -32.70
CA LYS A 1228 -18.19 23.16 -33.62
C LYS A 1228 -16.70 22.88 -33.79
N LEU A 1229 -16.02 22.46 -32.72
CA LEU A 1229 -14.62 22.05 -32.78
C LEU A 1229 -14.42 20.70 -33.44
N GLY A 1230 -15.39 19.80 -33.35
CA GLY A 1230 -15.37 18.50 -34.02
C GLY A 1230 -15.25 18.62 -35.53
N GLY A 1231 -16.00 19.55 -36.14
CA GLY A 1231 -15.89 19.86 -37.57
C GLY A 1231 -14.51 20.42 -37.94
N TYR A 1232 -14.03 21.44 -37.21
CA TYR A 1232 -12.71 22.02 -37.45
C TYR A 1232 -11.57 21.00 -37.28
N ALA A 1233 -11.67 20.14 -36.27
CA ALA A 1233 -10.71 19.06 -36.02
C ALA A 1233 -10.67 18.07 -37.20
N HIS A 1234 -11.84 17.68 -37.73
CA HIS A 1234 -11.91 16.75 -38.86
C HIS A 1234 -11.27 17.32 -40.14
N ASP A 1235 -11.48 18.60 -40.41
CA ASP A 1235 -11.01 19.30 -41.61
C ASP A 1235 -9.52 19.63 -41.57
N THR A 1236 -9.00 19.98 -40.39
CA THR A 1236 -7.60 20.39 -40.20
C THR A 1236 -6.68 19.24 -39.85
N PHE A 1237 -7.21 18.03 -39.66
CA PHE A 1237 -6.42 16.86 -39.27
C PHE A 1237 -5.28 16.61 -40.30
N PRO A 1238 -4.02 16.51 -39.86
CA PRO A 1238 -2.89 16.42 -40.78
C PRO A 1238 -2.98 15.18 -41.68
N ARG A 1239 -2.93 15.39 -43.00
CA ARG A 1239 -3.06 14.32 -44.00
C ARG A 1239 -1.96 13.25 -43.87
N THR A 1240 -0.75 13.65 -43.48
CA THR A 1240 0.39 12.76 -43.25
C THR A 1240 0.14 11.82 -42.07
N VAL A 1241 -0.39 12.33 -40.96
CA VAL A 1241 -0.76 11.52 -39.79
C VAL A 1241 -1.88 10.56 -40.16
N ARG A 1242 -2.92 11.04 -40.86
CA ARG A 1242 -4.03 10.20 -41.31
C ARG A 1242 -3.55 9.05 -42.20
N ALA A 1243 -2.66 9.33 -43.17
CA ALA A 1243 -2.13 8.31 -44.06
C ALA A 1243 -1.31 7.24 -43.32
N THR A 1244 -0.42 7.65 -42.41
CA THR A 1244 0.43 6.73 -41.64
C THR A 1244 -0.38 5.85 -40.70
N ILE A 1245 -1.36 6.41 -39.98
CA ILE A 1245 -2.23 5.65 -39.09
C ILE A 1245 -3.17 4.74 -39.88
N SER A 1246 -3.72 5.21 -40.99
CA SER A 1246 -4.57 4.37 -41.85
C SER A 1246 -3.79 3.21 -42.47
N ALA A 1247 -2.52 3.41 -42.83
CA ALA A 1247 -1.65 2.34 -43.33
C ALA A 1247 -1.37 1.27 -42.25
N LYS A 1248 -1.17 1.69 -41.00
CA LYS A 1248 -1.01 0.76 -39.87
C LYS A 1248 -2.28 -0.01 -39.53
N ILE A 1249 -3.43 0.67 -39.54
CA ILE A 1249 -4.72 0.01 -39.33
C ILE A 1249 -4.98 -0.96 -40.48
N ARG A 1250 -4.66 -0.59 -41.72
CA ARG A 1250 -4.79 -1.49 -42.89
C ARG A 1250 -3.86 -2.70 -42.79
N ASP A 1251 -2.59 -2.51 -42.45
CA ASP A 1251 -1.64 -3.61 -42.21
C ASP A 1251 -2.09 -4.54 -41.07
N TYR A 1252 -2.72 -3.99 -40.02
CA TYR A 1252 -3.35 -4.81 -38.97
C TYR A 1252 -4.55 -5.59 -39.51
N LEU A 1253 -5.41 -4.96 -40.30
CA LEU A 1253 -6.57 -5.60 -40.91
C LEU A 1253 -6.14 -6.71 -41.87
N ASP A 1254 -5.19 -6.45 -42.78
CA ASP A 1254 -4.67 -7.41 -43.75
C ASP A 1254 -4.07 -8.64 -43.05
N ARG A 1255 -3.28 -8.45 -41.98
CA ARG A 1255 -2.72 -9.55 -41.17
C ARG A 1255 -3.75 -10.38 -40.40
N ASN A 1256 -4.96 -9.85 -40.18
CA ASN A 1256 -5.98 -10.48 -39.32
C ASN A 1256 -7.25 -10.89 -40.07
N LEU A 1257 -7.38 -10.53 -41.36
CA LEU A 1257 -8.55 -10.81 -42.20
C LEU A 1257 -8.23 -11.63 -43.47
N GLU A 1258 -6.97 -11.98 -43.78
CA GLU A 1258 -6.62 -12.74 -44.99
C GLU A 1258 -6.77 -14.29 -44.91
N ASP A 1259 -7.66 -14.81 -44.06
CA ASP A 1259 -8.18 -16.19 -44.21
C ASP A 1259 -9.67 -16.25 -43.79
N ALA A 1260 -10.48 -15.31 -44.29
CA ALA A 1260 -11.95 -15.35 -44.26
C ALA A 1260 -12.52 -15.54 -45.66
#